data_AF-A0A6I9IB36-F1
#
_entry.id   AF-A0A6I9IB36-F1
#
_cell.length_a   1.000
_cell.length_b   1.000
_cell.length_c   1.000
_cell.angle_alpha   90.00
_cell.angle_beta   90.00
_cell.angle_gamma   90.00
#
_symmetry.space_group_name_H-M   'P 1'
#
loop_
_entity.id
_entity.type
_entity.pdbx_description
1 polymer ?
#
loop_
_entity_poly.entity_id
_entity_poly.type
_entity_poly.pdbx_seq_one_letter_code
_entity_poly.pdbx_strand_id
1 'polypeptide(L)'
;MIHRDNAGPVCSLKFVALLVALSPELLFLGAGVQLRDNGYDGLLVAINPQVSEDQNLIANIKEMLTEASSYLFNATKRRVFYRNIKILIPATWKANNYSKIKQESYEKANVIVTDWYGAHGNDPSTLQYRGCGKEGKFIHFTPDFLLNDDLTAGYGSRGRVFVHEWAHLRWGVFDEYNSEKPFYINGQNQVKVTRCSSDITGIFVCEKGPCPQENCIISKLFKEGCMFIYNSTQNATASIMFIQSLSSVVEFCNASTHNQEAPNLQNQMCSLRSAWDVIADSDDFSHSSPLQGAELPPPPVFSLVQAGDRAVCLVLDVSSKMAEADRLLQLQQAAEFYLMQIVEIHTFVGIASFNSKGEIRAQLHHVNNDEDRKLLISYLPATASADAETSVCAGLKKGFEVVEKLNGKAFGSVMILVTSGDDERIANCLPTVLSSGSTIHTIALGSSAVKNLEEVSRLTGGLKFFVPDNPSSSSMIDAFSRISSGTGDIFQQHIQLESTGENVKAQHQLKSTVTVDSRVGNDTAFLVTWQTGGPPEIVLYDPSGRKYHTDDFITNLAFRTARLWIPGTAKPGLWTYTLNNTHHSPQALKVTVTSRASRSAVPPATVEAFVEGDSTRFPHPMMIYAIVRKGLYPIPNATVTATIEPETADPVTLELFDDGAGADVIKNDGIYSRYFFSFAVNGRYSLKVHVSHSPSISAQARSAAGSHAMYVPGYITNGNIQMNAPRKSVGRTEKEQKWGFSRVSSGGAFSVLGVPAGPQPDVFPPCKIIDLEAVKVEEEVTLSWTAPGDDFDQGQANSYEIRISKSLQNIQDDFNSAILVNTSKLNPQQAGTKEIFTFSPELFITGPEQQPNGETQKSHRIYVAMRAIDRNSLKSAVSNIAQASLLIPPNSAPVLARDDLILKGVLTAVGFIGVICLTIVVTHCTLNRKKRADKKENETKLL
;
A
#
# COMPACT_ATOMS: atom_id res chain seq x y z
N MET A 1 0.83 -55.15 16.36
CA MET A 1 2.08 -55.22 17.15
C MET A 1 3.01 -54.16 16.58
N ILE A 2 3.43 -53.07 17.21
CA ILE A 2 3.34 -52.53 18.57
C ILE A 2 3.23 -51.00 18.39
N HIS A 3 2.36 -50.36 19.17
CA HIS A 3 2.26 -48.91 19.33
C HIS A 3 3.58 -48.31 19.85
N ARG A 4 4.00 -47.15 19.31
CA ARG A 4 4.82 -46.20 20.08
C ARG A 4 4.48 -44.76 19.68
N ASP A 5 4.03 -44.02 20.69
CA ASP A 5 3.44 -42.69 20.62
C ASP A 5 4.44 -41.61 20.18
N ASN A 6 3.97 -40.74 19.28
CA ASN A 6 4.54 -39.44 18.99
C ASN A 6 4.01 -38.44 20.02
N ALA A 7 4.81 -38.12 21.03
CA ALA A 7 4.55 -37.00 21.92
C ALA A 7 4.86 -35.68 21.19
N GLY A 8 3.82 -35.01 20.70
CA GLY A 8 3.86 -33.61 20.31
C GLY A 8 4.02 -32.68 21.54
N PRO A 9 4.24 -31.37 21.34
CA PRO A 9 4.66 -30.47 22.41
C PRO A 9 3.48 -30.13 23.35
N VAL A 10 3.36 -30.87 24.44
CA VAL A 10 2.39 -30.64 25.53
C VAL A 10 2.69 -29.36 26.36
N CYS A 11 3.75 -28.62 26.03
CA CYS A 11 4.12 -27.39 26.73
C CYS A 11 3.23 -26.17 26.39
N SER A 12 2.56 -26.14 25.23
CA SER A 12 1.76 -24.96 24.83
C SER A 12 0.43 -24.85 25.58
N LEU A 13 -0.25 -25.98 25.85
CA LEU A 13 -1.58 -25.94 26.50
C LEU A 13 -1.55 -25.56 27.98
N LYS A 14 -0.49 -25.94 28.73
CA LYS A 14 -0.37 -25.54 30.14
C LYS A 14 -0.05 -24.05 30.31
N PHE A 15 0.61 -23.44 29.33
CA PHE A 15 0.95 -22.01 29.33
C PHE A 15 -0.28 -21.12 29.06
N VAL A 16 -1.17 -21.53 28.16
CA VAL A 16 -2.43 -20.81 27.89
C VAL A 16 -3.36 -20.84 29.11
N ALA A 17 -3.43 -21.97 29.82
CA ALA A 17 -4.25 -22.10 31.01
C ALA A 17 -3.77 -21.23 32.19
N LEU A 18 -2.46 -20.98 32.33
CA LEU A 18 -1.90 -20.14 33.39
C LEU A 18 -2.09 -18.63 33.11
N LEU A 19 -2.08 -18.23 31.83
CA LEU A 19 -2.33 -16.85 31.38
C LEU A 19 -3.79 -16.41 31.59
N VAL A 20 -4.75 -17.34 31.48
CA VAL A 20 -6.19 -17.06 31.68
C VAL A 20 -6.54 -16.83 33.15
N ALA A 21 -5.75 -17.36 34.10
CA ALA A 21 -6.03 -17.25 35.53
C ALA A 21 -5.55 -15.93 36.18
N LEU A 22 -4.67 -15.17 35.50
CA LEU A 22 -4.08 -13.94 36.02
C LEU A 22 -4.55 -12.75 35.18
N SER A 23 -5.72 -12.22 35.55
CA SER A 23 -6.39 -11.02 35.01
C SER A 23 -6.92 -11.09 33.56
N PRO A 24 -8.21 -10.73 33.31
CA PRO A 24 -8.75 -10.54 31.96
C PRO A 24 -8.02 -9.44 31.16
N GLU A 25 -7.32 -8.53 31.85
CA GLU A 25 -6.53 -7.44 31.25
C GLU A 25 -5.31 -7.94 30.45
N LEU A 26 -4.75 -9.11 30.79
CA LEU A 26 -3.58 -9.68 30.13
C LEU A 26 -3.88 -10.21 28.72
N LEU A 27 -5.15 -10.52 28.44
CA LEU A 27 -5.59 -10.85 27.10
C LEU A 27 -5.57 -9.63 26.16
N PHE A 28 -5.48 -8.38 26.63
CA PHE A 28 -5.51 -7.18 25.76
C PHE A 28 -4.16 -6.77 25.15
N LEU A 29 -3.12 -7.60 25.26
CA LEU A 29 -1.72 -7.20 25.00
C LEU A 29 -1.12 -7.75 23.69
N GLY A 30 -1.94 -8.15 22.72
CA GLY A 30 -1.46 -8.33 21.34
C GLY A 30 -1.53 -7.00 20.60
N ALA A 31 -0.44 -6.53 20.01
CA ALA A 31 -0.43 -5.35 19.15
C ALA A 31 -1.26 -5.62 17.88
N GLY A 32 -2.53 -5.20 17.88
CA GLY A 32 -3.43 -5.32 16.73
C GLY A 32 -4.90 -5.40 17.13
N VAL A 33 -5.80 -5.18 16.16
CA VAL A 33 -7.24 -5.32 16.37
C VAL A 33 -7.60 -6.80 16.53
N GLN A 34 -8.34 -7.13 17.58
CA GLN A 34 -8.78 -8.49 17.87
C GLN A 34 -10.30 -8.57 17.97
N LEU A 35 -10.88 -9.60 17.37
CA LEU A 35 -12.30 -9.89 17.51
C LEU A 35 -12.51 -10.87 18.68
N ARG A 36 -13.33 -10.48 19.66
CA ARG A 36 -13.68 -11.32 20.81
C ARG A 36 -15.13 -11.16 21.18
N ASP A 37 -15.84 -12.27 21.32
CA ASP A 37 -17.27 -12.27 21.61
C ASP A 37 -17.99 -11.29 20.68
N ASN A 38 -17.70 -11.38 19.38
CA ASN A 38 -18.26 -10.53 18.32
C ASN A 38 -17.89 -9.03 18.38
N GLY A 39 -17.14 -8.56 19.38
CA GLY A 39 -16.69 -7.18 19.50
C GLY A 39 -15.22 -7.00 19.13
N TYR A 40 -14.92 -6.04 18.26
CA TYR A 40 -13.54 -5.62 17.96
C TYR A 40 -12.98 -4.77 19.10
N ASP A 41 -11.81 -5.19 19.61
CA ASP A 41 -11.01 -4.46 20.58
C ASP A 41 -9.67 -4.03 19.97
N GLY A 42 -9.17 -2.87 20.41
CA GLY A 42 -7.82 -2.42 20.08
C GLY A 42 -7.74 -1.57 18.81
N LEU A 43 -8.88 -1.11 18.26
CA LEU A 43 -8.90 -0.16 17.15
C LEU A 43 -8.23 1.15 17.57
N LEU A 44 -7.16 1.53 16.86
CA LEU A 44 -6.40 2.75 17.12
C LEU A 44 -6.61 3.78 16.01
N VAL A 45 -7.16 4.93 16.38
CA VAL A 45 -7.25 6.13 15.55
C VAL A 45 -6.16 7.10 15.99
N ALA A 46 -5.30 7.57 15.09
CA ALA A 46 -4.26 8.54 15.40
C ALA A 46 -4.43 9.83 14.61
N ILE A 47 -4.39 10.96 15.30
CA ILE A 47 -4.41 12.29 14.69
C ILE A 47 -2.96 12.71 14.46
N ASN A 48 -2.65 13.25 13.27
CA ASN A 48 -1.30 13.69 12.94
C ASN A 48 -0.94 14.98 13.71
N PRO A 49 0.30 15.15 14.18
CA PRO A 49 0.74 16.35 14.89
C PRO A 49 0.57 17.69 14.15
N GLN A 50 0.50 17.66 12.81
CA GLN A 50 0.27 18.86 11.99
C GLN A 50 -1.21 19.29 11.93
N VAL A 51 -2.14 18.42 12.32
CA VAL A 51 -3.57 18.76 12.38
C VAL A 51 -3.81 19.74 13.52
N SER A 52 -4.43 20.87 13.19
CA SER A 52 -4.78 21.90 14.18
C SER A 52 -5.81 21.40 15.18
N GLU A 53 -5.70 21.84 16.44
CA GLU A 53 -6.63 21.48 17.50
C GLU A 53 -8.04 22.00 17.22
N ASP A 54 -8.99 21.08 17.11
CA ASP A 54 -10.42 21.37 16.96
C ASP A 54 -11.24 20.43 17.87
N GLN A 55 -12.11 21.02 18.70
CA GLN A 55 -12.92 20.29 19.67
C GLN A 55 -13.99 19.42 18.98
N ASN A 56 -14.46 19.81 17.79
CA ASN A 56 -15.46 19.05 17.04
C ASN A 56 -14.85 17.81 16.38
N LEU A 57 -13.54 17.80 16.10
CA LEU A 57 -12.90 16.69 15.42
C LEU A 57 -13.01 15.38 16.23
N ILE A 58 -12.73 15.41 17.53
CA ILE A 58 -12.85 14.24 18.40
C ILE A 58 -14.32 13.78 18.50
N ALA A 59 -15.26 14.72 18.59
CA ALA A 59 -16.68 14.41 18.66
C ALA A 59 -17.15 13.70 17.37
N ASN A 60 -16.77 14.23 16.21
CA ASN A 60 -17.16 13.69 14.91
C ASN A 60 -16.51 12.32 14.64
N ILE A 61 -15.27 12.08 15.11
CA ILE A 61 -14.65 10.74 15.06
C ILE A 61 -15.46 9.74 15.90
N LYS A 62 -15.87 10.11 17.11
CA LYS A 62 -16.67 9.24 17.99
C LYS A 62 -18.04 8.95 17.40
N GLU A 63 -18.70 9.96 16.85
CA GLU A 63 -20.00 9.82 16.18
C GLU A 63 -19.89 8.88 14.97
N MET A 64 -18.93 9.12 14.09
CA MET A 64 -18.64 8.28 12.92
C MET A 64 -18.47 6.80 13.32
N LEU A 65 -17.67 6.52 14.34
CA LEU A 65 -17.38 5.14 14.76
C LEU A 65 -18.55 4.49 15.51
N THR A 66 -19.38 5.29 16.19
CA THR A 66 -20.61 4.80 16.84
C THR A 66 -21.65 4.41 15.78
N GLU A 67 -21.84 5.25 14.77
CA GLU A 67 -22.68 4.97 13.61
C GLU A 67 -22.16 3.74 12.85
N ALA A 68 -20.85 3.71 12.55
CA ALA A 68 -20.20 2.61 11.85
C ALA A 68 -20.38 1.28 12.58
N SER A 69 -20.30 1.26 13.92
CA SER A 69 -20.49 0.04 14.72
C SER A 69 -21.88 -0.56 14.51
N SER A 70 -22.91 0.29 14.53
CA SER A 70 -24.30 -0.14 14.31
C SER A 70 -24.52 -0.60 12.87
N TYR A 71 -23.95 0.12 11.90
CA TYR A 71 -24.07 -0.20 10.49
C TYR A 71 -23.34 -1.50 10.12
N LEU A 72 -22.11 -1.69 10.61
CA LEU A 72 -21.32 -2.91 10.44
C LEU A 72 -22.05 -4.14 11.00
N PHE A 73 -22.64 -4.00 12.19
CA PHE A 73 -23.37 -5.08 12.82
C PHE A 73 -24.50 -5.59 11.94
N ASN A 74 -25.28 -4.68 11.34
CA ASN A 74 -26.34 -5.04 10.41
C ASN A 74 -25.79 -5.63 9.11
N ALA A 75 -24.78 -4.98 8.52
CA ALA A 75 -24.15 -5.41 7.26
C ALA A 75 -23.51 -6.79 7.34
N THR A 76 -23.09 -7.20 8.54
CA THR A 76 -22.48 -8.51 8.81
C THR A 76 -23.47 -9.54 9.33
N LYS A 77 -24.77 -9.34 9.09
CA LYS A 77 -25.85 -10.25 9.51
C LYS A 77 -25.85 -10.47 11.04
N ARG A 78 -25.71 -9.37 11.79
CA ARG A 78 -25.70 -9.32 13.26
C ARG A 78 -24.52 -10.06 13.89
N ARG A 79 -23.33 -9.97 13.29
CA ARG A 79 -22.14 -10.73 13.75
C ARG A 79 -21.11 -9.87 14.44
N VAL A 80 -20.63 -8.78 13.85
CA VAL A 80 -19.47 -8.05 14.41
C VAL A 80 -19.75 -6.56 14.61
N PHE A 81 -19.16 -5.97 15.65
CA PHE A 81 -19.30 -4.56 15.99
C PHE A 81 -18.00 -4.02 16.63
N TYR A 82 -17.83 -2.69 16.71
CA TYR A 82 -16.69 -2.08 17.41
C TYR A 82 -16.99 -1.92 18.90
N ARG A 83 -16.07 -2.37 19.77
CA ARG A 83 -16.23 -2.32 21.23
C ARG A 83 -15.26 -1.35 21.90
N ASN A 84 -13.95 -1.59 21.82
CA ASN A 84 -12.95 -0.77 22.50
C ASN A 84 -12.08 -0.02 21.50
N ILE A 85 -12.21 1.31 21.49
CA ILE A 85 -11.53 2.20 20.53
C ILE A 85 -10.63 3.16 21.29
N LYS A 86 -9.40 3.33 20.81
CA LYS A 86 -8.44 4.31 21.33
C LYS A 86 -8.23 5.42 20.30
N ILE A 87 -8.24 6.67 20.77
CA ILE A 87 -7.92 7.84 19.96
C ILE A 87 -6.62 8.44 20.52
N LEU A 88 -5.57 8.40 19.72
CA LEU A 88 -4.27 8.99 20.01
C LEU A 88 -4.29 10.47 19.63
N ILE A 89 -4.25 11.31 20.67
CA ILE A 89 -4.19 12.77 20.58
C ILE A 89 -2.73 13.19 20.38
N PRO A 90 -2.43 14.13 19.47
CA PRO A 90 -1.07 14.56 19.24
C PRO A 90 -0.51 15.32 20.44
N ALA A 91 0.82 15.25 20.65
CA ALA A 91 1.49 16.02 21.71
C ALA A 91 1.47 17.54 21.47
N THR A 92 1.21 17.97 20.22
CA THR A 92 1.08 19.39 19.84
C THR A 92 -0.22 20.03 20.32
N TRP A 93 -1.22 19.23 20.68
CA TRP A 93 -2.49 19.71 21.26
C TRP A 93 -2.34 19.91 22.76
N LYS A 94 -3.17 20.80 23.33
CA LYS A 94 -3.12 21.06 24.78
C LYS A 94 -3.43 19.79 25.57
N ALA A 95 -2.59 19.51 26.57
CA ALA A 95 -2.81 18.41 27.48
C ALA A 95 -4.08 18.64 28.31
N ASN A 96 -5.02 17.69 28.24
CA ASN A 96 -6.21 17.64 29.06
C ASN A 96 -6.15 16.40 29.97
N ASN A 97 -7.27 16.02 30.59
CA ASN A 97 -7.37 14.80 31.42
C ASN A 97 -7.40 13.50 30.56
N TYR A 98 -6.43 13.35 29.66
CA TYR A 98 -6.25 12.18 28.80
C TYR A 98 -5.40 11.12 29.50
N SER A 99 -5.65 9.86 29.15
CA SER A 99 -4.82 8.76 29.64
C SER A 99 -3.43 8.80 28.99
N LYS A 100 -2.40 8.34 29.72
CA LYS A 100 -1.07 8.16 29.12
C LYS A 100 -1.06 6.97 28.17
N ILE A 101 -0.30 7.09 27.08
CA ILE A 101 -0.03 5.98 26.17
C ILE A 101 0.68 4.82 26.89
N LYS A 102 0.41 3.60 26.43
CA LYS A 102 1.19 2.40 26.72
C LYS A 102 2.04 2.06 25.50
N GLN A 103 1.45 1.41 24.50
CA GLN A 103 2.15 0.94 23.29
C GLN A 103 1.60 1.58 22.00
N GLU A 104 0.60 2.45 22.13
CA GLU A 104 -0.03 3.19 21.04
C GLU A 104 0.97 4.16 20.39
N SER A 105 1.06 4.15 19.06
CA SER A 105 1.86 5.08 18.28
C SER A 105 1.18 5.37 16.93
N TYR A 106 1.57 6.47 16.28
CA TYR A 106 1.02 6.85 14.98
C TYR A 106 1.33 5.81 13.90
N GLU A 107 2.55 5.25 13.91
CA GLU A 107 2.99 4.22 12.94
C GLU A 107 2.20 2.91 13.04
N LYS A 108 1.55 2.64 14.19
CA LYS A 108 0.75 1.43 14.44
C LYS A 108 -0.76 1.65 14.27
N ALA A 109 -1.19 2.87 13.93
CA ALA A 109 -2.61 3.21 13.88
C ALA A 109 -3.31 2.53 12.70
N ASN A 110 -4.52 2.01 12.96
CA ASN A 110 -5.38 1.44 11.91
C ASN A 110 -6.06 2.54 11.10
N VAL A 111 -6.27 3.69 11.71
CA VAL A 111 -6.90 4.86 11.11
C VAL A 111 -6.04 6.08 11.41
N ILE A 112 -5.66 6.82 10.37
CA ILE A 112 -4.92 8.07 10.50
C ILE A 112 -5.76 9.25 10.05
N VAL A 113 -5.65 10.36 10.78
CA VAL A 113 -6.25 11.64 10.41
C VAL A 113 -5.14 12.65 10.14
N THR A 114 -4.99 13.09 8.89
CA THR A 114 -3.93 14.03 8.50
C THR A 114 -4.44 15.09 7.53
N ASP A 115 -3.83 16.27 7.55
CA ASP A 115 -4.11 17.39 6.64
C ASP A 115 -3.42 17.24 5.28
N TRP A 116 -2.65 16.17 5.09
CA TRP A 116 -2.03 15.85 3.82
C TRP A 116 -3.08 15.37 2.82
N TYR A 117 -3.35 16.20 1.81
CA TYR A 117 -4.16 15.77 0.67
C TYR A 117 -3.45 14.67 -0.12
N GLY A 118 -4.18 13.62 -0.50
CA GLY A 118 -3.73 12.64 -1.49
C GLY A 118 -4.03 13.10 -2.92
N ALA A 119 -3.89 12.19 -3.89
CA ALA A 119 -4.25 12.45 -5.30
C ALA A 119 -5.72 12.86 -5.48
N HIS A 120 -6.58 12.42 -4.56
CA HIS A 120 -8.04 12.60 -4.62
C HIS A 120 -8.58 13.61 -3.59
N GLY A 121 -7.71 14.47 -3.04
CA GLY A 121 -8.12 15.54 -2.12
C GLY A 121 -8.63 15.00 -0.78
N ASN A 122 -9.94 15.10 -0.55
CA ASN A 122 -10.61 14.72 0.70
C ASN A 122 -11.20 13.31 0.68
N ASP A 123 -11.06 12.57 -0.42
CA ASP A 123 -11.58 11.20 -0.51
C ASP A 123 -10.96 10.35 0.62
N PRO A 124 -11.80 9.78 1.51
CA PRO A 124 -11.36 8.74 2.42
C PRO A 124 -10.83 7.55 1.63
N SER A 125 -9.76 6.94 2.11
CA SER A 125 -9.10 5.85 1.38
C SER A 125 -8.43 4.85 2.30
N THR A 126 -8.20 3.66 1.78
CA THR A 126 -7.47 2.60 2.46
C THR A 126 -6.23 2.24 1.67
N LEU A 127 -5.08 2.18 2.36
CA LEU A 127 -3.85 1.69 1.76
C LEU A 127 -3.86 0.15 1.73
N GLN A 128 -4.48 -0.41 0.69
CA GLN A 128 -4.47 -1.84 0.41
C GLN A 128 -3.33 -2.16 -0.57
N TYR A 129 -2.41 -3.03 -0.17
CA TYR A 129 -1.19 -3.36 -0.92
C TYR A 129 -1.01 -4.88 -1.10
N ARG A 130 -1.98 -5.66 -0.62
CA ARG A 130 -1.98 -7.12 -0.70
C ARG A 130 -3.14 -7.60 -1.57
N GLY A 131 -3.07 -8.87 -1.95
CA GLY A 131 -4.13 -9.52 -2.74
C GLY A 131 -5.43 -9.75 -1.97
N CYS A 132 -6.40 -10.35 -2.65
CA CYS A 132 -7.72 -10.65 -2.09
C CYS A 132 -7.66 -11.41 -0.77
N GLY A 133 -8.49 -10.99 0.20
CA GLY A 133 -8.62 -11.66 1.51
C GLY A 133 -7.50 -11.31 2.49
N LYS A 134 -6.65 -10.31 2.19
CA LYS A 134 -5.52 -9.91 3.03
C LYS A 134 -5.70 -8.51 3.60
N GLU A 135 -5.35 -8.35 4.87
CA GLU A 135 -5.48 -7.07 5.59
C GLU A 135 -4.60 -5.98 4.94
N GLY A 136 -5.17 -4.79 4.78
CA GLY A 136 -4.47 -3.57 4.34
C GLY A 136 -3.66 -2.92 5.46
N LYS A 137 -3.07 -1.75 5.21
CA LYS A 137 -2.18 -1.08 6.17
C LYS A 137 -2.89 -0.12 7.14
N PHE A 138 -3.62 0.85 6.60
CA PHE A 138 -4.40 1.82 7.38
C PHE A 138 -5.49 2.49 6.53
N ILE A 139 -6.50 3.04 7.19
CA ILE A 139 -7.49 3.95 6.62
C ILE A 139 -7.04 5.39 6.84
N HIS A 140 -7.25 6.25 5.85
CA HIS A 140 -6.93 7.66 5.87
C HIS A 140 -8.20 8.53 5.80
N PHE A 141 -8.29 9.52 6.70
CA PHE A 141 -9.28 10.59 6.66
C PHE A 141 -8.62 11.96 6.72
N THR A 142 -9.23 12.96 6.06
CA THR A 142 -8.86 14.36 6.24
C THR A 142 -9.71 15.04 7.32
N PRO A 143 -9.17 16.06 8.03
CA PRO A 143 -9.98 16.89 8.93
C PRO A 143 -11.18 17.54 8.21
N ASP A 144 -11.03 17.95 6.95
CA ASP A 144 -12.13 18.56 6.17
C ASP A 144 -13.28 17.55 5.95
N PHE A 145 -12.99 16.28 5.64
CA PHE A 145 -14.02 15.23 5.56
C PHE A 145 -14.76 15.06 6.91
N LEU A 146 -14.03 15.09 8.01
CA LEU A 146 -14.59 14.89 9.35
C LEU A 146 -15.36 16.12 9.88
N LEU A 147 -15.03 17.33 9.44
CA LEU A 147 -15.60 18.58 9.95
C LEU A 147 -16.65 19.22 9.03
N ASN A 148 -16.60 18.94 7.71
CA ASN A 148 -17.51 19.56 6.74
C ASN A 148 -18.70 18.64 6.41
N ASP A 149 -19.88 19.01 6.90
CA ASP A 149 -21.10 18.24 6.68
C ASP A 149 -21.61 18.28 5.24
N ASP A 150 -21.22 19.26 4.43
CA ASP A 150 -21.60 19.35 3.01
C ASP A 150 -21.08 18.15 2.20
N LEU A 151 -19.99 17.52 2.66
CA LEU A 151 -19.41 16.34 2.01
C LEU A 151 -20.26 15.08 2.21
N THR A 152 -21.11 15.04 3.24
CA THR A 152 -21.98 13.88 3.50
C THR A 152 -23.03 13.67 2.40
N ALA A 153 -23.42 14.73 1.69
CA ALA A 153 -24.33 14.63 0.54
C ALA A 153 -23.72 13.83 -0.62
N GLY A 154 -22.38 13.87 -0.77
CA GLY A 154 -21.65 13.20 -1.84
C GLY A 154 -21.18 11.78 -1.48
N TYR A 155 -20.65 11.58 -0.28
CA TYR A 155 -20.11 10.28 0.15
C TYR A 155 -21.10 9.42 0.95
N GLY A 156 -22.18 10.01 1.47
CA GLY A 156 -23.00 9.42 2.51
C GLY A 156 -22.53 9.82 3.91
N SER A 157 -23.20 9.26 4.93
CA SER A 157 -22.81 9.46 6.32
C SER A 157 -21.43 8.86 6.60
N ARG A 158 -20.70 9.47 7.54
CA ARG A 158 -19.31 9.13 7.83
C ARG A 158 -19.17 7.68 8.32
N GLY A 159 -20.12 7.17 9.10
CA GLY A 159 -20.08 5.79 9.58
C GLY A 159 -20.17 4.75 8.45
N ARG A 160 -20.91 5.04 7.38
CA ARG A 160 -21.05 4.14 6.22
C ARG A 160 -19.80 4.13 5.37
N VAL A 161 -19.19 5.31 5.19
CA VAL A 161 -17.87 5.44 4.55
C VAL A 161 -16.82 4.68 5.35
N PHE A 162 -16.84 4.79 6.68
CA PHE A 162 -15.93 4.02 7.52
C PHE A 162 -16.08 2.51 7.33
N VAL A 163 -17.30 1.97 7.23
CA VAL A 163 -17.52 0.53 7.01
C VAL A 163 -17.04 0.07 5.62
N HIS A 164 -17.18 0.91 4.61
CA HIS A 164 -16.63 0.64 3.27
C HIS A 164 -15.09 0.53 3.33
N GLU A 165 -14.42 1.52 3.93
CA GLU A 165 -12.96 1.50 4.10
C GLU A 165 -12.48 0.40 5.06
N TRP A 166 -13.26 0.10 6.10
CA TRP A 166 -12.99 -1.02 7.00
C TRP A 166 -12.99 -2.36 6.29
N ALA A 167 -13.86 -2.56 5.29
CA ALA A 167 -13.90 -3.79 4.52
C ALA A 167 -12.61 -3.97 3.69
N HIS A 168 -12.11 -2.90 3.08
CA HIS A 168 -10.80 -2.90 2.42
C HIS A 168 -9.67 -3.22 3.41
N LEU A 169 -9.67 -2.54 4.57
CA LEU A 169 -8.64 -2.69 5.58
C LEU A 169 -8.64 -4.10 6.15
N ARG A 170 -9.74 -4.56 6.72
CA ARG A 170 -9.79 -5.77 7.55
C ARG A 170 -9.84 -7.06 6.76
N TRP A 171 -10.59 -7.07 5.65
CA TRP A 171 -10.89 -8.31 4.90
C TRP A 171 -10.26 -8.35 3.52
N GLY A 172 -9.64 -7.26 3.05
CA GLY A 172 -8.99 -7.24 1.75
C GLY A 172 -9.94 -7.51 0.59
N VAL A 173 -11.16 -6.97 0.68
CA VAL A 173 -12.06 -6.86 -0.48
C VAL A 173 -11.72 -5.60 -1.28
N PHE A 174 -12.18 -5.54 -2.53
CA PHE A 174 -11.95 -4.44 -3.45
C PHE A 174 -13.27 -3.79 -3.88
N ASP A 175 -13.15 -2.66 -4.57
CA ASP A 175 -14.29 -1.91 -5.07
C ASP A 175 -15.08 -2.69 -6.11
N GLU A 176 -16.40 -2.58 -6.02
CA GLU A 176 -17.35 -3.18 -6.96
C GLU A 176 -17.79 -2.19 -8.05
N TYR A 177 -17.23 -0.98 -8.06
CA TYR A 177 -17.29 -0.01 -9.15
C TYR A 177 -15.93 0.07 -9.89
N ASN A 178 -15.87 0.80 -11.01
CA ASN A 178 -14.63 1.04 -11.74
C ASN A 178 -14.67 2.43 -12.41
N SER A 179 -13.70 3.29 -12.10
CA SER A 179 -13.64 4.66 -12.65
C SER A 179 -13.17 4.71 -14.11
N GLU A 180 -12.36 3.75 -14.56
CA GLU A 180 -11.88 3.66 -15.95
C GLU A 180 -12.90 2.96 -16.85
N LYS A 181 -13.58 1.94 -16.31
CA LYS A 181 -14.62 1.16 -16.98
C LYS A 181 -15.95 1.25 -16.20
N PRO A 182 -16.56 2.44 -16.07
CA PRO A 182 -17.80 2.64 -15.29
C PRO A 182 -19.03 1.96 -15.93
N PHE A 183 -18.93 1.63 -17.22
CA PHE A 183 -19.96 0.94 -17.98
C PHE A 183 -19.35 -0.20 -18.79
N TYR A 184 -20.14 -1.24 -19.04
CA TYR A 184 -19.74 -2.38 -19.85
C TYR A 184 -20.93 -2.95 -20.63
N ILE A 185 -20.70 -3.87 -21.56
CA ILE A 185 -21.76 -4.54 -22.34
C ILE A 185 -21.94 -5.97 -21.80
N ASN A 186 -23.08 -6.23 -21.15
CA ASN A 186 -23.40 -7.53 -20.53
C ASN A 186 -23.85 -8.58 -21.55
N GLY A 187 -23.98 -9.85 -21.14
CA GLY A 187 -24.37 -11.04 -21.91
C GLY A 187 -25.33 -10.80 -23.09
N GLN A 188 -26.39 -10.03 -22.84
CA GLN A 188 -27.50 -9.76 -23.74
C GLN A 188 -27.28 -8.56 -24.67
N ASN A 189 -26.02 -8.11 -24.81
CA ASN A 189 -25.64 -6.95 -25.61
C ASN A 189 -26.27 -5.64 -25.11
N GLN A 190 -26.58 -5.57 -23.81
CA GLN A 190 -27.08 -4.36 -23.16
C GLN A 190 -25.91 -3.66 -22.48
N VAL A 191 -25.88 -2.34 -22.59
CA VAL A 191 -24.99 -1.55 -21.76
C VAL A 191 -25.44 -1.76 -20.30
N LYS A 192 -24.51 -1.81 -19.35
CA LYS A 192 -24.76 -1.90 -17.91
C LYS A 192 -23.74 -1.04 -17.18
N VAL A 193 -24.10 -0.64 -15.96
CA VAL A 193 -23.18 0.02 -15.03
C VAL A 193 -22.31 -1.05 -14.41
N THR A 194 -21.01 -0.78 -14.26
CA THR A 194 -20.09 -1.66 -13.54
C THR A 194 -20.44 -1.60 -12.05
N ARG A 195 -21.14 -2.62 -11.59
CA ARG A 195 -21.64 -2.76 -10.21
C ARG A 195 -21.94 -4.21 -9.89
N CYS A 196 -21.99 -4.53 -8.60
CA CYS A 196 -22.37 -5.85 -8.13
C CYS A 196 -23.88 -6.10 -8.27
N SER A 197 -24.72 -5.41 -7.49
CA SER A 197 -26.17 -5.59 -7.60
C SER A 197 -26.76 -4.86 -8.80
N SER A 198 -27.50 -5.59 -9.63
CA SER A 198 -28.28 -5.01 -10.73
C SER A 198 -29.56 -4.32 -10.27
N ASP A 199 -29.96 -4.47 -9.01
CA ASP A 199 -31.23 -3.97 -8.46
C ASP A 199 -31.22 -2.46 -8.23
N ILE A 200 -30.04 -1.85 -8.14
CA ILE A 200 -29.92 -0.41 -7.97
C ILE A 200 -30.48 0.31 -9.21
N THR A 201 -31.49 1.14 -9.02
CA THR A 201 -32.12 1.90 -10.12
C THR A 201 -31.53 3.29 -10.26
N GLY A 202 -31.57 3.84 -11.47
CA GLY A 202 -31.02 5.16 -11.81
C GLY A 202 -31.13 5.47 -13.30
N ILE A 203 -30.60 6.63 -13.71
CA ILE A 203 -30.60 7.09 -15.10
C ILE A 203 -29.19 7.45 -15.56
N PHE A 204 -29.00 7.48 -16.88
CA PHE A 204 -27.79 7.96 -17.53
C PHE A 204 -27.91 9.46 -17.82
N VAL A 205 -26.87 10.21 -17.50
CA VAL A 205 -26.77 11.65 -17.74
C VAL A 205 -25.56 11.91 -18.64
N CYS A 206 -25.78 12.66 -19.71
CA CYS A 206 -24.79 13.12 -20.67
C CYS A 206 -24.56 14.63 -20.51
N GLU A 207 -23.60 15.22 -21.25
CA GLU A 207 -23.33 16.67 -21.28
C GLU A 207 -24.56 17.57 -21.51
N LYS A 208 -25.61 17.07 -22.19
CA LYS A 208 -26.85 17.82 -22.51
C LYS A 208 -28.03 17.45 -21.61
N GLY A 209 -27.79 16.78 -20.49
CA GLY A 209 -28.83 16.31 -19.55
C GLY A 209 -29.12 14.80 -19.67
N PRO A 210 -30.29 14.34 -19.18
CA PRO A 210 -30.69 12.93 -19.26
C PRO A 210 -30.62 12.42 -20.70
N CYS A 211 -30.06 11.24 -20.89
CA CYS A 211 -29.92 10.64 -22.21
C CYS A 211 -30.22 9.14 -22.19
N PRO A 212 -30.68 8.57 -23.32
CA PRO A 212 -30.69 7.13 -23.51
C PRO A 212 -29.31 6.55 -23.24
N GLN A 213 -29.29 5.36 -22.65
CA GLN A 213 -28.06 4.66 -22.29
C GLN A 213 -27.08 4.48 -23.47
N GLU A 214 -27.62 4.28 -24.67
CA GLU A 214 -26.89 4.12 -25.92
C GLU A 214 -26.02 5.34 -26.28
N ASN A 215 -26.38 6.54 -25.79
CA ASN A 215 -25.64 7.77 -26.08
C ASN A 215 -24.37 7.94 -25.22
N CYS A 216 -24.20 7.12 -24.17
CA CYS A 216 -23.01 7.14 -23.33
C CYS A 216 -21.85 6.30 -23.86
N ILE A 217 -22.09 5.56 -24.94
CA ILE A 217 -21.07 4.77 -25.62
C ILE A 217 -21.13 5.14 -27.10
N ILE A 218 -20.16 5.92 -27.58
CA ILE A 218 -20.01 6.23 -29.01
C ILE A 218 -18.87 5.38 -29.55
N SER A 219 -19.15 4.57 -30.57
CA SER A 219 -18.13 3.72 -31.20
C SER A 219 -17.33 2.87 -30.20
N LYS A 220 -17.98 2.48 -29.09
CA LYS A 220 -17.43 1.58 -28.06
C LYS A 220 -16.31 2.21 -27.21
N LEU A 221 -16.21 3.53 -27.27
CA LEU A 221 -15.50 4.37 -26.32
C LEU A 221 -16.54 5.06 -25.43
N PHE A 222 -16.23 5.13 -24.15
CA PHE A 222 -16.98 5.92 -23.20
C PHE A 222 -16.98 7.38 -23.67
N LYS A 223 -18.17 7.97 -23.82
CA LYS A 223 -18.27 9.39 -24.10
C LYS A 223 -17.93 10.15 -22.82
N GLU A 224 -16.87 10.95 -22.87
CA GLU A 224 -16.50 11.84 -21.77
C GLU A 224 -17.71 12.69 -21.34
N GLY A 225 -17.93 12.81 -20.02
CA GLY A 225 -19.10 13.50 -19.46
C GLY A 225 -20.35 12.66 -19.25
N CYS A 226 -20.31 11.33 -19.48
CA CYS A 226 -21.42 10.43 -19.15
C CYS A 226 -21.34 9.88 -17.72
N MET A 227 -22.48 9.82 -17.03
CA MET A 227 -22.53 9.32 -15.66
C MET A 227 -23.84 8.60 -15.34
N PHE A 228 -23.80 7.73 -14.33
CA PHE A 228 -24.97 7.09 -13.76
C PHE A 228 -25.37 7.81 -12.48
N ILE A 229 -26.63 8.24 -12.42
CA ILE A 229 -27.22 8.89 -11.25
C ILE A 229 -28.31 7.98 -10.70
N TYR A 230 -28.16 7.55 -9.45
CA TYR A 230 -29.08 6.61 -8.81
C TYR A 230 -30.36 7.31 -8.30
N ASN A 231 -31.44 6.53 -8.14
CA ASN A 231 -32.64 6.99 -7.44
C ASN A 231 -32.44 6.90 -5.93
N SER A 232 -32.54 8.03 -5.22
CA SER A 232 -32.33 8.08 -3.76
C SER A 232 -33.36 7.28 -2.96
N THR A 233 -34.56 7.08 -3.51
CA THR A 233 -35.62 6.28 -2.88
C THR A 233 -35.79 4.97 -3.63
N GLN A 234 -35.27 3.88 -3.07
CA GLN A 234 -35.35 2.54 -3.62
C GLN A 234 -35.15 1.46 -2.55
N ASN A 235 -35.37 0.20 -2.89
CA ASN A 235 -35.31 -0.95 -1.97
C ASN A 235 -34.06 -1.83 -2.15
N ALA A 236 -33.13 -1.44 -3.03
CA ALA A 236 -31.91 -2.21 -3.27
C ALA A 236 -30.99 -2.15 -2.03
N THR A 237 -30.64 -3.32 -1.49
CA THR A 237 -29.87 -3.45 -0.23
C THR A 237 -28.37 -3.65 -0.43
N ALA A 238 -27.94 -4.11 -1.61
CA ALA A 238 -26.53 -4.31 -1.94
C ALA A 238 -26.10 -3.37 -3.09
N SER A 239 -24.86 -2.88 -3.14
CA SER A 239 -23.71 -3.29 -2.31
C SER A 239 -22.96 -2.10 -1.71
N ILE A 240 -22.50 -2.26 -0.47
CA ILE A 240 -21.63 -1.31 0.25
C ILE A 240 -20.34 -1.00 -0.53
N MET A 241 -19.77 -1.99 -1.22
CA MET A 241 -18.54 -1.83 -2.01
C MET A 241 -18.77 -1.16 -3.37
N PHE A 242 -20.03 -0.86 -3.72
CA PHE A 242 -20.39 -0.12 -4.93
C PHE A 242 -20.83 1.31 -4.61
N ILE A 243 -21.79 1.49 -3.70
CA ILE A 243 -22.36 2.81 -3.43
C ILE A 243 -22.80 2.98 -1.96
N GLN A 244 -21.81 3.27 -1.11
CA GLN A 244 -22.00 3.46 0.32
C GLN A 244 -22.89 4.66 0.69
N SER A 245 -23.11 5.61 -0.23
CA SER A 245 -23.91 6.81 0.01
C SER A 245 -25.42 6.58 0.00
N LEU A 246 -25.93 5.58 -0.71
CA LEU A 246 -27.36 5.32 -0.89
C LEU A 246 -27.98 4.70 0.37
N SER A 247 -28.93 5.36 1.04
CA SER A 247 -29.50 4.95 2.34
C SER A 247 -30.08 3.53 2.40
N SER A 248 -30.60 2.99 1.29
CA SER A 248 -31.16 1.63 1.24
C SER A 248 -30.10 0.52 1.27
N VAL A 249 -28.86 0.83 0.91
CA VAL A 249 -27.75 -0.14 0.85
C VAL A 249 -27.30 -0.48 2.27
N VAL A 250 -27.53 -1.70 2.74
CA VAL A 250 -27.16 -2.12 4.09
C VAL A 250 -26.39 -3.45 4.11
N GLU A 251 -26.10 -4.01 2.94
CA GLU A 251 -25.48 -5.33 2.79
C GLU A 251 -24.27 -5.28 1.87
N PHE A 252 -23.28 -6.14 2.15
CA PHE A 252 -22.26 -6.50 1.19
C PHE A 252 -22.85 -7.38 0.09
N CYS A 253 -22.32 -7.26 -1.12
CA CYS A 253 -22.74 -8.12 -2.21
C CYS A 253 -22.48 -9.59 -1.87
N ASN A 254 -23.51 -10.41 -2.04
CA ASN A 254 -23.48 -11.86 -1.80
C ASN A 254 -23.77 -12.62 -3.10
N ALA A 255 -23.67 -13.95 -3.07
CA ALA A 255 -23.90 -14.82 -4.23
C ALA A 255 -25.22 -14.57 -4.99
N SER A 256 -26.30 -14.13 -4.33
CA SER A 256 -27.58 -13.86 -5.00
C SER A 256 -27.64 -12.51 -5.71
N THR A 257 -26.90 -11.52 -5.22
CA THR A 257 -26.82 -10.17 -5.80
C THR A 257 -25.60 -9.98 -6.68
N HIS A 258 -24.70 -10.98 -6.73
CA HIS A 258 -23.38 -10.85 -7.35
C HIS A 258 -23.44 -10.92 -8.88
N ASN A 259 -22.71 -10.00 -9.50
CA ASN A 259 -22.60 -9.90 -10.94
C ASN A 259 -21.14 -10.16 -11.36
N GLN A 260 -20.87 -11.40 -11.76
CA GLN A 260 -19.54 -11.86 -12.16
C GLN A 260 -19.09 -11.26 -13.50
N GLU A 261 -20.00 -10.70 -14.30
CA GLU A 261 -19.65 -10.06 -15.58
C GLU A 261 -19.14 -8.62 -15.42
N ALA A 262 -19.34 -8.00 -14.26
CA ALA A 262 -18.93 -6.61 -14.06
C ALA A 262 -17.39 -6.49 -14.02
N PRO A 263 -16.77 -5.61 -14.83
CA PRO A 263 -15.32 -5.42 -14.85
C PRO A 263 -14.86 -4.52 -13.68
N ASN A 264 -15.09 -4.97 -12.45
CA ASN A 264 -14.64 -4.32 -11.22
C ASN A 264 -13.44 -5.04 -10.62
N LEU A 265 -12.75 -4.36 -9.70
CA LEU A 265 -11.51 -4.86 -9.11
C LEU A 265 -11.76 -6.07 -8.20
N GLN A 266 -12.91 -6.12 -7.51
CA GLN A 266 -13.33 -7.29 -6.73
C GLN A 266 -13.36 -8.57 -7.58
N ASN A 267 -14.01 -8.54 -8.74
CA ASN A 267 -14.07 -9.67 -9.64
C ASN A 267 -12.68 -10.07 -10.18
N GLN A 268 -11.88 -9.09 -10.56
CA GLN A 268 -10.53 -9.30 -11.10
C GLN A 268 -9.59 -9.95 -10.06
N MET A 269 -9.56 -9.41 -8.84
CA MET A 269 -8.58 -9.80 -7.81
C MET A 269 -9.04 -11.01 -6.99
N CYS A 270 -10.34 -11.17 -6.78
CA CYS A 270 -10.92 -12.22 -5.94
C CYS A 270 -11.47 -13.41 -6.72
N SER A 271 -11.03 -13.63 -7.97
CA SER A 271 -11.45 -14.77 -8.80
C SER A 271 -12.98 -14.86 -8.96
N LEU A 272 -13.63 -13.72 -9.21
CA LEU A 272 -15.09 -13.58 -9.40
C LEU A 272 -15.93 -14.00 -8.17
N ARG A 273 -15.36 -13.86 -6.97
CA ARG A 273 -16.08 -14.05 -5.70
C ARG A 273 -16.71 -12.74 -5.25
N SER A 274 -17.90 -12.84 -4.67
CA SER A 274 -18.56 -11.67 -4.08
C SER A 274 -17.81 -11.16 -2.84
N ALA A 275 -17.98 -9.88 -2.52
CA ALA A 275 -17.37 -9.30 -1.32
C ALA A 275 -17.76 -10.10 -0.05
N TRP A 276 -19.03 -10.51 0.08
CA TRP A 276 -19.49 -11.29 1.23
C TRP A 276 -18.84 -12.67 1.31
N ASP A 277 -18.58 -13.33 0.17
CA ASP A 277 -17.93 -14.65 0.20
C ASP A 277 -16.50 -14.54 0.74
N VAL A 278 -15.78 -13.47 0.38
CA VAL A 278 -14.42 -13.22 0.90
C VAL A 278 -14.46 -12.88 2.39
N ILE A 279 -15.40 -12.04 2.80
CA ILE A 279 -15.58 -11.65 4.21
C ILE A 279 -15.94 -12.87 5.08
N ALA A 280 -16.88 -13.69 4.63
CA ALA A 280 -17.37 -14.86 5.37
C ALA A 280 -16.30 -15.96 5.54
N ASP A 281 -15.33 -16.03 4.63
CA ASP A 281 -14.20 -16.96 4.70
C ASP A 281 -13.04 -16.44 5.57
N SER A 282 -13.10 -15.20 6.04
CA SER A 282 -12.03 -14.63 6.87
C SER A 282 -12.01 -15.22 8.28
N ASP A 283 -10.86 -15.10 8.95
CA ASP A 283 -10.65 -15.58 10.33
C ASP A 283 -11.64 -14.97 11.34
N ASP A 284 -12.19 -13.78 11.05
CA ASP A 284 -13.19 -13.12 11.88
C ASP A 284 -14.55 -13.87 11.87
N PHE A 285 -14.84 -14.64 10.81
CA PHE A 285 -16.13 -15.30 10.59
C PHE A 285 -16.09 -16.82 10.75
N SER A 286 -14.90 -17.42 10.77
CA SER A 286 -14.71 -18.84 11.10
C SER A 286 -15.21 -19.21 12.51
N HIS A 287 -15.17 -18.25 13.45
CA HIS A 287 -15.53 -18.45 14.86
C HIS A 287 -16.61 -17.49 15.40
N SER A 288 -17.07 -16.50 14.63
CA SER A 288 -18.19 -15.65 15.05
C SER A 288 -19.54 -16.28 14.70
N SER A 289 -20.54 -16.11 15.57
CA SER A 289 -21.92 -16.55 15.32
C SER A 289 -22.87 -15.36 15.42
N PRO A 290 -23.97 -15.33 14.64
CA PRO A 290 -24.93 -14.24 14.71
C PRO A 290 -25.52 -14.11 16.12
N LEU A 291 -25.56 -12.89 16.64
CA LEU A 291 -26.18 -12.58 17.93
C LEU A 291 -27.70 -12.80 17.84
N GLN A 292 -28.21 -13.70 18.69
CA GLN A 292 -29.64 -14.04 18.78
C GLN A 292 -30.44 -12.94 19.50
N GLY A 293 -31.71 -12.80 19.16
CA GLY A 293 -32.61 -11.79 19.73
C GLY A 293 -32.69 -10.49 18.91
N ALA A 294 -33.42 -9.51 19.43
CA ALA A 294 -33.59 -8.19 18.80
C ALA A 294 -32.66 -7.12 19.37
N GLU A 295 -31.84 -7.46 20.38
CA GLU A 295 -30.95 -6.53 21.07
C GLU A 295 -29.87 -5.97 20.13
N LEU A 296 -29.57 -4.68 20.28
CA LEU A 296 -28.49 -4.00 19.56
C LEU A 296 -27.17 -4.15 20.32
N PRO A 297 -26.02 -4.14 19.63
CA PRO A 297 -24.73 -4.15 20.30
C PRO A 297 -24.56 -2.89 21.16
N PRO A 298 -23.81 -2.98 22.27
CA PRO A 298 -23.50 -1.81 23.08
C PRO A 298 -22.71 -0.79 22.24
N PRO A 299 -22.88 0.52 22.51
CA PRO A 299 -22.08 1.55 21.84
C PRO A 299 -20.59 1.38 22.15
N PRO A 300 -19.68 1.76 21.23
CA PRO A 300 -18.25 1.66 21.46
C PRO A 300 -17.81 2.50 22.67
N VAL A 301 -16.83 1.97 23.42
CA VAL A 301 -16.14 2.67 24.50
C VAL A 301 -14.89 3.33 23.93
N PHE A 302 -14.76 4.64 24.17
CA PHE A 302 -13.65 5.44 23.68
C PHE A 302 -12.68 5.80 24.79
N SER A 303 -11.40 5.52 24.57
CA SER A 303 -10.30 5.99 25.41
C SER A 303 -9.46 7.03 24.65
N LEU A 304 -9.37 8.24 25.20
CA LEU A 304 -8.48 9.27 24.68
C LEU A 304 -7.11 9.11 25.34
N VAL A 305 -6.07 8.93 24.53
CA VAL A 305 -4.69 8.76 24.99
C VAL A 305 -3.81 9.85 24.38
N GLN A 306 -2.88 10.38 25.15
CA GLN A 306 -1.90 11.35 24.67
C GLN A 306 -0.50 10.92 25.11
N ALA A 307 0.48 11.12 24.23
CA ALA A 307 1.87 10.92 24.57
C ALA A 307 2.28 11.91 25.67
N GLY A 308 2.85 11.39 26.76
CA GLY A 308 3.56 12.22 27.74
C GLY A 308 5.03 12.37 27.37
N ASP A 309 5.85 12.75 28.36
CA ASP A 309 7.30 12.79 28.21
C ASP A 309 7.86 11.46 27.70
N ARG A 310 8.61 11.51 26.61
CA ARG A 310 9.19 10.33 25.97
C ARG A 310 10.37 9.84 26.79
N ALA A 311 10.34 8.58 27.21
CA ALA A 311 11.45 7.90 27.87
C ALA A 311 11.99 6.77 27.00
N VAL A 312 13.29 6.81 26.69
CA VAL A 312 14.01 5.77 25.96
C VAL A 312 15.08 5.18 26.87
N CYS A 313 15.24 3.85 26.91
CA CYS A 313 16.38 3.22 27.56
C CYS A 313 17.11 2.29 26.61
N LEU A 314 18.41 2.53 26.45
CA LEU A 314 19.31 1.59 25.79
C LEU A 314 19.60 0.43 26.73
N VAL A 315 19.42 -0.80 26.28
CA VAL A 315 19.69 -2.03 27.05
C VAL A 315 20.73 -2.83 26.28
N LEU A 316 21.99 -2.70 26.71
CA LEU A 316 23.17 -3.06 25.92
C LEU A 316 23.86 -4.30 26.47
N ASP A 317 23.96 -5.35 25.65
CA ASP A 317 24.76 -6.53 25.95
C ASP A 317 26.25 -6.18 25.98
N VAL A 318 26.93 -6.59 27.05
CA VAL A 318 28.38 -6.44 27.25
C VAL A 318 29.05 -7.77 27.58
N SER A 319 28.43 -8.90 27.24
CA SER A 319 29.00 -10.22 27.46
C SER A 319 30.26 -10.48 26.61
N SER A 320 30.95 -11.58 26.91
CA SER A 320 32.17 -11.96 26.17
C SER A 320 31.94 -12.12 24.67
N LYS A 321 30.73 -12.48 24.23
CA LYS A 321 30.33 -12.57 22.82
C LYS A 321 30.37 -11.26 22.07
N MET A 322 30.30 -10.13 22.78
CA MET A 322 30.41 -8.81 22.19
C MET A 322 31.85 -8.45 21.79
N ALA A 323 32.85 -9.21 22.26
CA ALA A 323 34.24 -9.06 21.83
C ALA A 323 34.53 -9.71 20.46
N GLU A 324 33.63 -10.56 19.96
CA GLU A 324 33.74 -11.20 18.66
C GLU A 324 33.35 -10.22 17.53
N ALA A 325 33.96 -10.37 16.35
CA ALA A 325 33.58 -9.69 15.09
C ALA A 325 33.32 -8.17 15.20
N ASP A 326 34.05 -7.47 16.09
CA ASP A 326 33.85 -6.04 16.39
C ASP A 326 32.41 -5.66 16.82
N ARG A 327 31.61 -6.61 17.32
CA ARG A 327 30.20 -6.38 17.69
C ARG A 327 30.02 -5.23 18.67
N LEU A 328 30.85 -5.15 19.71
CA LEU A 328 30.81 -4.05 20.68
C LEU A 328 31.15 -2.71 20.03
N LEU A 329 32.13 -2.66 19.13
CA LEU A 329 32.49 -1.44 18.41
C LEU A 329 31.34 -0.97 17.54
N GLN A 330 30.70 -1.88 16.80
CA GLN A 330 29.52 -1.54 16.00
C GLN A 330 28.40 -0.99 16.88
N LEU A 331 28.18 -1.59 18.06
CA LEU A 331 27.19 -1.13 19.05
C LEU A 331 27.52 0.28 19.54
N GLN A 332 28.78 0.54 19.90
CA GLN A 332 29.23 1.86 20.34
C GLN A 332 29.01 2.91 19.24
N GLN A 333 29.40 2.60 18.00
CA GLN A 333 29.23 3.49 16.83
C GLN A 333 27.75 3.82 16.59
N ALA A 334 26.88 2.81 16.59
CA ALA A 334 25.46 2.99 16.35
C ALA A 334 24.73 3.67 17.51
N ALA A 335 25.12 3.39 18.76
CA ALA A 335 24.59 4.06 19.94
C ALA A 335 25.02 5.53 19.99
N GLU A 336 26.28 5.85 19.65
CA GLU A 336 26.74 7.23 19.51
C GLU A 336 25.96 7.97 18.41
N PHE A 337 25.76 7.33 17.26
CA PHE A 337 24.92 7.86 16.18
C PHE A 337 23.50 8.15 16.65
N TYR A 338 22.87 7.20 17.34
CA TYR A 338 21.52 7.35 17.88
C TYR A 338 21.41 8.52 18.85
N LEU A 339 22.31 8.57 19.84
CA LEU A 339 22.33 9.60 20.88
C LEU A 339 22.67 10.99 20.33
N MET A 340 23.52 11.09 19.31
CA MET A 340 23.89 12.39 18.73
C MET A 340 22.90 12.90 17.70
N GLN A 341 22.24 12.02 16.94
CA GLN A 341 21.48 12.43 15.75
C GLN A 341 20.01 12.02 15.80
N ILE A 342 19.70 10.78 16.20
CA ILE A 342 18.34 10.24 16.02
C ILE A 342 17.41 10.63 17.19
N VAL A 343 17.92 10.62 18.42
CA VAL A 343 17.12 10.98 19.59
C VAL A 343 16.68 12.44 19.50
N GLU A 344 15.36 12.66 19.55
CA GLU A 344 14.77 13.99 19.56
C GLU A 344 15.09 14.74 20.85
N ILE A 345 15.22 16.07 20.75
CA ILE A 345 15.27 16.93 21.93
C ILE A 345 14.00 16.74 22.77
N HIS A 346 14.10 16.99 24.06
CA HIS A 346 13.05 16.74 25.05
C HIS A 346 12.77 15.27 25.37
N THR A 347 13.60 14.35 24.88
CA THR A 347 13.55 12.93 25.26
C THR A 347 14.35 12.68 26.54
N PHE A 348 13.81 11.88 27.46
CA PHE A 348 14.56 11.32 28.59
C PHE A 348 15.25 10.03 28.16
N VAL A 349 16.56 9.94 28.34
CA VAL A 349 17.35 8.78 27.94
C VAL A 349 18.02 8.13 29.15
N GLY A 350 17.84 6.83 29.28
CA GLY A 350 18.55 5.95 30.21
C GLY A 350 19.48 4.98 29.49
N ILE A 351 20.48 4.46 30.21
CA ILE A 351 21.38 3.43 29.68
C ILE A 351 21.54 2.35 30.75
N ALA A 352 21.21 1.12 30.37
CA ALA A 352 21.48 -0.09 31.12
C ALA A 352 22.38 -1.00 30.29
N SER A 353 23.27 -1.72 30.97
CA SER A 353 24.10 -2.76 30.36
C SER A 353 23.89 -4.07 31.07
N PHE A 354 24.15 -5.19 30.40
CA PHE A 354 24.04 -6.50 31.04
C PHE A 354 25.03 -7.52 30.51
N ASN A 355 25.38 -8.45 31.39
CA ASN A 355 26.01 -9.74 31.10
C ASN A 355 25.23 -10.82 31.89
N SER A 356 25.87 -11.54 32.81
CA SER A 356 25.20 -12.37 33.81
C SER A 356 24.31 -11.57 34.78
N LYS A 357 24.59 -10.26 34.94
CA LYS A 357 23.82 -9.32 35.77
C LYS A 357 23.52 -8.04 34.99
N GLY A 358 22.46 -7.35 35.38
CA GLY A 358 22.12 -6.02 34.84
C GLY A 358 22.70 -4.89 35.70
N GLU A 359 23.18 -3.85 35.04
CA GLU A 359 23.75 -2.64 35.64
C GLU A 359 23.12 -1.38 35.02
N ILE A 360 22.84 -0.37 35.85
CA ILE A 360 22.40 0.94 35.36
C ILE A 360 23.64 1.80 35.15
N ARG A 361 23.91 2.18 33.90
CA ARG A 361 25.03 3.03 33.51
C ARG A 361 24.67 4.51 33.56
N ALA A 362 23.45 4.84 33.16
CA ALA A 362 22.89 6.19 33.25
C ALA A 362 21.43 6.13 33.72
N GLN A 363 21.11 6.99 34.70
CA GLN A 363 19.71 7.30 35.03
C GLN A 363 19.08 8.13 33.89
N LEU A 364 17.77 8.34 33.94
CA LEU A 364 17.09 9.18 32.95
C LEU A 364 17.68 10.60 32.94
N HIS A 365 18.30 10.95 31.82
CA HIS A 365 18.85 12.26 31.55
C HIS A 365 18.04 12.94 30.45
N HIS A 366 17.68 14.19 30.64
CA HIS A 366 16.85 14.95 29.71
C HIS A 366 17.72 15.56 28.60
N VAL A 367 17.46 15.21 27.34
CA VAL A 367 18.26 15.68 26.20
C VAL A 367 17.75 17.03 25.71
N ASN A 368 18.46 18.12 26.05
CA ASN A 368 18.12 19.48 25.61
C ASN A 368 19.14 20.08 24.64
N ASN A 369 20.41 19.66 24.75
CA ASN A 369 21.51 20.20 23.96
C ASN A 369 22.59 19.13 23.69
N ASP A 370 23.65 19.51 22.96
CA ASP A 370 24.74 18.62 22.59
C ASP A 370 25.61 18.17 23.77
N GLU A 371 25.68 18.95 24.86
CA GLU A 371 26.42 18.55 26.05
C GLU A 371 25.71 17.42 26.80
N ASP A 372 24.37 17.45 26.84
CA ASP A 372 23.56 16.33 27.36
C ASP A 372 23.82 15.04 26.57
N ARG A 373 23.92 15.16 25.24
CA ARG A 373 24.21 14.02 24.35
C ARG A 373 25.61 13.47 24.60
N LYS A 374 26.63 14.34 24.68
CA LYS A 374 28.02 13.94 25.01
C LYS A 374 28.14 13.28 26.37
N LEU A 375 27.39 13.76 27.37
CA LEU A 375 27.34 13.14 28.69
C LEU A 375 26.77 11.72 28.62
N LEU A 376 25.65 11.51 27.93
CA LEU A 376 25.08 10.17 27.71
C LEU A 376 26.06 9.23 26.99
N ILE A 377 26.78 9.74 25.99
CA ILE A 377 27.79 8.98 25.24
C ILE A 377 28.93 8.53 26.14
N SER A 378 29.31 9.32 27.15
CA SER A 378 30.34 8.97 28.12
C SER A 378 29.96 7.76 29.01
N TYR A 379 28.68 7.43 29.11
CA TYR A 379 28.17 6.28 29.87
C TYR A 379 28.07 4.99 29.02
N LEU A 380 28.36 5.05 27.71
CA LEU A 380 28.37 3.86 26.86
C LEU A 380 29.44 2.85 27.34
N PRO A 381 29.17 1.54 27.22
CA PRO A 381 30.11 0.53 27.70
C PRO A 381 31.40 0.56 26.88
N ALA A 382 32.55 0.70 27.55
CA ALA A 382 33.85 0.80 26.90
C ALA A 382 34.45 -0.56 26.49
N THR A 383 34.18 -1.61 27.27
CA THR A 383 34.77 -2.95 27.09
C THR A 383 33.74 -4.06 27.30
N ALA A 384 33.93 -5.18 26.61
CA ALA A 384 33.19 -6.40 26.88
C ALA A 384 33.66 -7.03 28.20
N SER A 385 32.75 -7.72 28.88
CA SER A 385 33.00 -8.52 30.07
C SER A 385 33.65 -9.84 29.70
N ALA A 386 34.43 -10.40 30.63
CA ALA A 386 34.95 -11.76 30.50
C ALA A 386 33.87 -12.84 30.77
N ASP A 387 32.72 -12.44 31.33
CA ASP A 387 31.64 -13.36 31.66
C ASP A 387 30.96 -13.91 30.39
N ALA A 388 30.90 -15.22 30.29
CA ALA A 388 30.25 -15.93 29.18
C ALA A 388 28.72 -16.03 29.36
N GLU A 389 28.21 -15.96 30.59
CA GLU A 389 26.77 -16.04 30.83
C GLU A 389 26.09 -14.70 30.51
N THR A 390 24.98 -14.76 29.79
CA THR A 390 24.12 -13.62 29.44
C THR A 390 22.75 -13.75 30.10
N SER A 391 22.20 -12.63 30.56
CA SER A 391 20.83 -12.52 31.07
C SER A 391 20.15 -11.27 30.53
N VAL A 392 19.42 -11.44 29.43
CA VAL A 392 18.58 -10.41 28.82
C VAL A 392 17.54 -9.92 29.81
N CYS A 393 16.93 -10.83 30.57
CA CYS A 393 15.94 -10.48 31.59
C CYS A 393 16.52 -9.58 32.70
N ALA A 394 17.79 -9.78 33.10
CA ALA A 394 18.44 -8.90 34.07
C ALA A 394 18.65 -7.49 33.50
N GLY A 395 19.04 -7.38 32.23
CA GLY A 395 19.15 -6.11 31.51
C GLY A 395 17.81 -5.39 31.40
N LEU A 396 16.76 -6.07 30.92
CA LEU A 396 15.42 -5.51 30.80
C LEU A 396 14.87 -5.04 32.14
N LYS A 397 15.07 -5.82 33.22
CA LYS A 397 14.67 -5.42 34.58
C LYS A 397 15.33 -4.09 34.99
N LYS A 398 16.61 -3.89 34.68
CA LYS A 398 17.30 -2.61 34.95
C LYS A 398 16.83 -1.49 34.04
N GLY A 399 16.52 -1.79 32.78
CA GLY A 399 15.87 -0.83 31.88
C GLY A 399 14.54 -0.32 32.47
N PHE A 400 13.67 -1.24 32.93
CA PHE A 400 12.41 -0.88 33.57
C PHE A 400 12.61 -0.03 34.84
N GLU A 401 13.56 -0.42 35.70
CA GLU A 401 13.92 0.35 36.90
C GLU A 401 14.33 1.80 36.58
N VAL A 402 14.98 2.03 35.43
CA VAL A 402 15.37 3.37 34.98
C VAL A 402 14.15 4.17 34.51
N VAL A 403 13.34 3.63 33.61
CA VAL A 403 12.21 4.36 33.02
C VAL A 403 11.07 4.60 34.02
N GLU A 404 10.89 3.69 34.98
CA GLU A 404 9.88 3.81 36.03
C GLU A 404 10.12 5.01 36.96
N LYS A 405 11.35 5.54 37.03
CA LYS A 405 11.65 6.73 37.84
C LYS A 405 10.96 7.99 37.36
N LEU A 406 10.56 8.07 36.08
CA LEU A 406 9.90 9.26 35.55
C LEU A 406 8.46 9.39 36.07
N ASN A 407 7.72 8.28 36.06
CA ASN A 407 6.25 8.29 36.21
C ASN A 407 5.71 7.17 37.11
N GLY A 408 6.58 6.42 37.79
CA GLY A 408 6.22 5.26 38.61
C GLY A 408 5.81 4.00 37.83
N LYS A 409 5.71 4.10 36.49
CA LYS A 409 5.39 3.00 35.56
C LYS A 409 6.19 3.15 34.27
N ALA A 410 6.44 2.04 33.59
CA ALA A 410 7.14 2.00 32.31
C ALA A 410 6.23 2.27 31.08
N PHE A 411 4.95 2.62 31.27
CA PHE A 411 4.00 2.88 30.18
C PHE A 411 4.52 3.94 29.20
N GLY A 412 4.46 3.66 27.89
CA GLY A 412 4.88 4.61 26.87
C GLY A 412 6.39 4.67 26.64
N SER A 413 7.19 3.95 27.45
CA SER A 413 8.64 3.94 27.30
C SER A 413 9.09 3.02 26.17
N VAL A 414 10.24 3.37 25.59
CA VAL A 414 10.87 2.62 24.50
C VAL A 414 12.16 1.99 25.01
N MET A 415 12.29 0.67 24.87
CA MET A 415 13.53 -0.05 25.14
C MET A 415 14.19 -0.41 23.82
N ILE A 416 15.50 -0.20 23.72
CA ILE A 416 16.31 -0.70 22.59
C ILE A 416 17.24 -1.76 23.13
N LEU A 417 16.87 -3.03 22.94
CA LEU A 417 17.62 -4.19 23.37
C LEU A 417 18.58 -4.63 22.26
N VAL A 418 19.88 -4.53 22.52
CA VAL A 418 20.93 -5.02 21.61
C VAL A 418 21.59 -6.22 22.27
N THR A 419 21.58 -7.38 21.61
CA THR A 419 22.14 -8.60 22.19
C THR A 419 22.71 -9.56 21.16
N SER A 420 23.78 -10.25 21.58
CA SER A 420 24.38 -11.37 20.88
C SER A 420 23.58 -12.67 21.02
N GLY A 421 22.55 -12.72 21.87
CA GLY A 421 21.53 -13.75 21.79
C GLY A 421 21.90 -15.15 22.30
N ASP A 422 22.63 -15.27 23.40
CA ASP A 422 22.89 -16.60 24.01
C ASP A 422 21.98 -16.90 25.24
N ASP A 423 20.83 -16.22 25.38
CA ASP A 423 19.96 -16.38 26.56
C ASP A 423 18.65 -17.15 26.26
N GLU A 424 18.62 -18.44 26.60
CA GLU A 424 17.42 -19.28 26.51
C GLU A 424 16.34 -18.90 27.55
N ARG A 425 16.65 -18.04 28.53
CA ARG A 425 15.78 -17.71 29.67
C ARG A 425 14.90 -16.48 29.43
N ILE A 426 14.89 -15.92 28.21
CA ILE A 426 14.05 -14.75 27.85
C ILE A 426 12.57 -14.98 28.17
N ALA A 427 12.09 -16.22 28.01
CA ALA A 427 10.71 -16.60 28.34
C ALA A 427 10.31 -16.24 29.78
N ASN A 428 11.26 -16.23 30.72
CA ASN A 428 11.01 -15.98 32.14
C ASN A 428 10.60 -14.53 32.44
N CYS A 429 10.95 -13.57 31.58
CA CYS A 429 10.58 -12.17 31.76
C CYS A 429 9.49 -11.68 30.80
N LEU A 430 8.94 -12.54 29.92
CA LEU A 430 7.82 -12.18 29.05
C LEU A 430 6.61 -11.62 29.81
N PRO A 431 6.17 -12.17 30.96
CA PRO A 431 5.07 -11.58 31.73
C PRO A 431 5.38 -10.14 32.20
N THR A 432 6.61 -9.91 32.67
CA THR A 432 7.06 -8.57 33.09
C THR A 432 7.07 -7.61 31.89
N VAL A 433 7.63 -8.05 30.76
CA VAL A 433 7.65 -7.31 29.50
C VAL A 433 6.25 -6.90 29.06
N LEU A 434 5.30 -7.84 29.06
CA LEU A 434 3.91 -7.58 28.69
C LEU A 434 3.24 -6.59 29.66
N SER A 435 3.44 -6.77 30.97
CA SER A 435 2.84 -5.90 31.99
C SER A 435 3.45 -4.48 32.03
N SER A 436 4.67 -4.31 31.50
CA SER A 436 5.40 -3.03 31.52
C SER A 436 4.71 -1.94 30.70
N GLY A 437 3.93 -2.31 29.69
CA GLY A 437 3.36 -1.38 28.70
C GLY A 437 4.41 -0.60 27.90
N SER A 438 5.67 -1.06 27.86
CA SER A 438 6.75 -0.52 27.03
C SER A 438 6.72 -1.12 25.62
N THR A 439 7.32 -0.40 24.67
CA THR A 439 7.69 -0.95 23.35
C THR A 439 9.14 -1.38 23.39
N ILE A 440 9.47 -2.61 22.99
CA ILE A 440 10.86 -3.12 23.03
C ILE A 440 11.31 -3.45 21.62
N HIS A 441 12.27 -2.68 21.10
CA HIS A 441 12.96 -2.99 19.85
C HIS A 441 14.10 -3.97 20.13
N THR A 442 14.28 -4.98 19.28
CA THR A 442 15.34 -5.99 19.43
C THR A 442 16.31 -5.94 18.25
N ILE A 443 17.59 -5.86 18.54
CA ILE A 443 18.68 -5.95 17.57
C ILE A 443 19.50 -7.20 17.93
N ALA A 444 19.35 -8.26 17.13
CA ALA A 444 20.06 -9.52 17.28
C ALA A 444 21.39 -9.49 16.52
N LEU A 445 22.48 -9.91 17.16
CA LEU A 445 23.83 -9.88 16.57
C LEU A 445 24.38 -11.27 16.32
N GLY A 446 24.98 -11.47 15.14
CA GLY A 446 25.72 -12.68 14.80
C GLY A 446 24.84 -13.93 14.69
N SER A 447 25.49 -15.09 14.68
CA SER A 447 24.87 -16.36 14.28
C SER A 447 24.21 -17.19 15.39
N SER A 448 23.92 -16.58 16.55
CA SER A 448 23.38 -17.34 17.67
C SER A 448 21.87 -17.60 17.51
N ALA A 449 21.48 -18.85 17.72
CA ALA A 449 20.10 -19.29 17.62
C ALA A 449 19.31 -18.98 18.91
N VAL A 450 19.07 -17.71 19.25
CA VAL A 450 18.02 -17.41 20.26
C VAL A 450 16.68 -17.83 19.70
N LYS A 451 15.99 -18.70 20.44
CA LYS A 451 14.53 -18.84 20.30
C LYS A 451 13.87 -17.80 21.21
N ASN A 452 12.89 -17.06 20.68
CA ASN A 452 12.02 -16.11 21.40
C ASN A 452 12.50 -14.66 21.56
N LEU A 453 13.63 -14.23 20.97
CA LEU A 453 13.98 -12.80 21.00
C LEU A 453 13.02 -11.98 20.14
N GLU A 454 12.67 -12.50 18.96
CA GLU A 454 11.73 -11.86 18.04
C GLU A 454 10.32 -11.75 18.65
N GLU A 455 9.97 -12.71 19.52
CA GLU A 455 8.69 -12.73 20.23
C GLU A 455 8.54 -11.54 21.18
N VAL A 456 9.63 -11.05 21.78
CA VAL A 456 9.63 -9.86 22.64
C VAL A 456 9.21 -8.62 21.86
N SER A 457 9.81 -8.41 20.69
CA SER A 457 9.44 -7.30 19.80
C SER A 457 8.00 -7.46 19.31
N ARG A 458 7.62 -8.66 18.84
CA ARG A 458 6.26 -8.93 18.34
C ARG A 458 5.18 -8.63 19.38
N LEU A 459 5.36 -9.11 20.62
CA LEU A 459 4.40 -8.93 21.70
C LEU A 459 4.33 -7.49 22.23
N THR A 460 5.40 -6.72 22.10
CA THR A 460 5.42 -5.30 22.53
C THR A 460 5.13 -4.32 21.39
N GLY A 461 4.94 -4.83 20.17
CA GLY A 461 4.85 -4.04 18.95
C GLY A 461 6.15 -3.30 18.63
N GLY A 462 7.29 -3.79 19.08
CA GLY A 462 8.61 -3.26 18.73
C GLY A 462 9.09 -3.73 17.35
N LEU A 463 10.08 -3.01 16.85
CA LEU A 463 10.78 -3.38 15.62
C LEU A 463 11.88 -4.39 15.92
N LYS A 464 12.14 -5.28 14.97
CA LYS A 464 13.18 -6.29 15.05
C LYS A 464 14.20 -6.12 13.94
N PHE A 465 15.46 -6.30 14.30
CA PHE A 465 16.59 -6.17 13.40
C PHE A 465 17.58 -7.30 13.64
N PHE A 466 18.35 -7.57 12.60
CA PHE A 466 19.42 -8.53 12.61
C PHE A 466 20.67 -7.86 12.05
N VAL A 467 21.81 -8.08 12.70
CA VAL A 467 23.11 -7.58 12.25
C VAL A 467 24.02 -8.78 12.02
N PRO A 468 24.38 -9.09 10.77
CA PRO A 468 25.31 -10.16 10.47
C PRO A 468 26.73 -9.82 10.94
N ASP A 469 27.58 -10.83 11.15
CA ASP A 469 29.00 -10.66 11.46
C ASP A 469 29.81 -10.30 10.19
N ASN A 470 29.32 -9.31 9.45
CA ASN A 470 29.96 -8.76 8.26
C ASN A 470 30.53 -7.37 8.57
N PRO A 471 31.86 -7.18 8.56
CA PRO A 471 32.50 -5.90 8.78
C PRO A 471 31.98 -4.76 7.91
N SER A 472 31.59 -5.01 6.66
CA SER A 472 31.09 -3.97 5.76
C SER A 472 29.62 -3.62 5.96
N SER A 473 28.86 -4.42 6.72
CA SER A 473 27.42 -4.20 6.92
C SER A 473 27.16 -2.91 7.70
N SER A 474 26.21 -2.11 7.21
CA SER A 474 25.69 -0.91 7.89
C SER A 474 24.47 -1.21 8.77
N SER A 475 24.03 -2.47 8.82
CA SER A 475 22.73 -2.88 9.36
C SER A 475 22.48 -2.45 10.81
N MET A 476 23.52 -2.32 11.63
CA MET A 476 23.36 -1.81 12.99
C MET A 476 23.00 -0.32 13.04
N ILE A 477 23.70 0.53 12.27
CA ILE A 477 23.38 1.95 12.18
C ILE A 477 22.00 2.14 11.56
N ASP A 478 21.69 1.34 10.53
CA ASP A 478 20.40 1.38 9.84
C ASP A 478 19.24 0.97 10.78
N ALA A 479 19.46 0.00 11.66
CA ALA A 479 18.50 -0.37 12.70
C ALA A 479 18.23 0.78 13.67
N PHE A 480 19.27 1.41 14.22
CA PHE A 480 19.11 2.56 15.12
C PHE A 480 18.48 3.77 14.43
N SER A 481 18.80 3.99 13.15
CA SER A 481 18.18 5.03 12.29
C SER A 481 16.66 4.83 12.15
N ARG A 482 16.22 3.57 12.02
CA ARG A 482 14.79 3.24 11.84
C ARG A 482 13.96 3.35 13.12
N ILE A 483 14.58 3.34 14.31
CA ILE A 483 13.90 3.48 15.61
C ILE A 483 13.57 4.95 15.88
N SER A 484 12.54 5.43 15.18
CA SER A 484 12.06 6.82 15.22
C SER A 484 11.24 7.12 16.49
N SER A 485 10.70 8.34 16.57
CA SER A 485 9.77 8.70 17.63
C SER A 485 8.40 8.06 17.53
N GLY A 486 7.99 7.58 16.35
CA GLY A 486 6.65 7.01 16.12
C GLY A 486 5.50 8.00 16.30
N THR A 487 5.79 9.31 16.38
CA THR A 487 4.80 10.39 16.57
C THR A 487 4.02 10.73 15.31
N GLY A 488 4.52 10.31 14.14
CA GLY A 488 3.97 10.69 12.83
C GLY A 488 4.42 12.07 12.34
N ASP A 489 5.26 12.78 13.12
CA ASP A 489 5.83 14.07 12.70
C ASP A 489 7.09 13.87 11.84
N ILE A 490 6.87 13.60 10.56
CA ILE A 490 7.95 13.40 9.58
C ILE A 490 8.88 14.60 9.40
N PHE A 491 8.52 15.79 9.90
CA PHE A 491 9.33 17.00 9.78
C PHE A 491 10.43 17.09 10.84
N GLN A 492 10.20 16.49 12.01
CA GLN A 492 11.18 16.41 13.10
C GLN A 492 12.06 15.17 13.01
N GLN A 493 11.59 14.15 12.29
CA GLN A 493 12.32 12.89 12.11
C GLN A 493 13.53 13.03 11.19
N HIS A 494 14.63 12.38 11.59
CA HIS A 494 15.79 12.23 10.72
C HIS A 494 15.49 11.21 9.62
N ILE A 495 15.80 11.61 8.39
CA ILE A 495 15.65 10.82 7.18
C ILE A 495 17.04 10.41 6.71
N GLN A 496 17.23 9.11 6.51
CA GLN A 496 18.49 8.58 6.01
C GLN A 496 18.54 8.70 4.48
N LEU A 497 19.54 9.42 3.99
CA LEU A 497 19.76 9.66 2.57
C LEU A 497 20.70 8.64 1.94
N GLU A 498 21.65 8.13 2.73
CA GLU A 498 22.70 7.22 2.28
C GLU A 498 23.14 6.30 3.42
N SER A 499 23.49 5.05 3.08
CA SER A 499 24.11 4.09 3.98
C SER A 499 24.89 3.04 3.22
N THR A 500 26.17 3.32 3.05
CA THR A 500 27.09 2.50 2.28
C THR A 500 28.25 2.07 3.15
N GLY A 501 28.66 0.80 3.02
CA GLY A 501 29.83 0.25 3.68
C GLY A 501 30.55 -0.72 2.76
N GLU A 502 31.87 -0.63 2.71
CA GLU A 502 32.71 -1.50 1.88
C GLU A 502 33.99 -1.88 2.63
N ASN A 503 34.48 -3.11 2.40
CA ASN A 503 35.79 -3.51 2.86
C ASN A 503 36.88 -3.02 1.89
N VAL A 504 37.48 -1.88 2.20
CA VAL A 504 38.41 -1.15 1.32
C VAL A 504 39.82 -1.68 1.49
N LYS A 505 40.44 -2.14 0.40
CA LYS A 505 41.84 -2.60 0.38
C LYS A 505 42.81 -1.49 0.80
N ALA A 506 44.00 -1.89 1.23
CA ALA A 506 45.08 -0.94 1.54
C ALA A 506 45.37 -0.01 0.35
N GLN A 507 45.52 1.29 0.61
CA GLN A 507 45.79 2.32 -0.41
C GLN A 507 44.72 2.43 -1.51
N HIS A 508 43.51 1.91 -1.27
CA HIS A 508 42.35 2.10 -2.14
C HIS A 508 41.35 3.07 -1.50
N GLN A 509 40.37 3.49 -2.27
CA GLN A 509 39.36 4.46 -1.84
C GLN A 509 37.95 3.92 -2.04
N LEU A 510 37.06 4.24 -1.11
CA LEU A 510 35.61 4.18 -1.30
C LEU A 510 35.16 5.56 -1.81
N LYS A 511 34.53 5.61 -2.98
CA LYS A 511 34.01 6.85 -3.56
C LYS A 511 32.56 6.65 -3.98
N SER A 512 31.68 7.52 -3.51
CA SER A 512 30.26 7.50 -3.91
C SER A 512 29.64 8.89 -3.82
N THR A 513 28.36 8.97 -4.14
CA THR A 513 27.58 10.21 -4.17
C THR A 513 26.26 10.04 -3.45
N VAL A 514 25.73 11.13 -2.92
CA VAL A 514 24.40 11.19 -2.30
C VAL A 514 23.67 12.42 -2.83
N THR A 515 22.38 12.28 -3.11
CA THR A 515 21.54 13.39 -3.57
C THR A 515 20.75 13.98 -2.40
N VAL A 516 21.00 15.25 -2.11
CA VAL A 516 20.20 16.05 -1.18
C VAL A 516 19.17 16.82 -2.01
N ASP A 517 17.89 16.47 -1.91
CA ASP A 517 16.83 17.16 -2.65
C ASP A 517 16.36 18.44 -1.93
N SER A 518 15.55 19.26 -2.60
CA SER A 518 15.11 20.56 -2.07
C SER A 518 14.23 20.50 -0.82
N ARG A 519 13.63 19.35 -0.49
CA ARG A 519 12.70 19.16 0.62
C ARG A 519 13.38 18.63 1.87
N VAL A 520 14.65 18.27 1.79
CA VAL A 520 15.52 17.96 2.93
C VAL A 520 16.70 18.93 2.95
N GLY A 521 17.47 18.95 4.03
CA GLY A 521 18.69 19.74 4.11
C GLY A 521 18.96 20.31 5.51
N ASN A 522 17.96 20.40 6.37
CA ASN A 522 18.18 20.83 7.74
C ASN A 522 18.89 19.70 8.52
N ASP A 523 19.80 20.07 9.41
CA ASP A 523 20.55 19.14 10.28
C ASP A 523 21.17 17.98 9.50
N THR A 524 21.69 18.31 8.32
CA THR A 524 22.36 17.33 7.47
C THR A 524 23.70 16.97 8.08
N ALA A 525 23.94 15.68 8.28
CA ALA A 525 25.18 15.19 8.85
C ALA A 525 25.76 14.03 8.06
N PHE A 526 27.08 14.06 7.89
CA PHE A 526 27.87 12.97 7.34
C PHE A 526 28.56 12.27 8.50
N LEU A 527 28.27 10.99 8.70
CA LEU A 527 28.94 10.11 9.65
C LEU A 527 29.83 9.14 8.89
N VAL A 528 31.11 9.13 9.22
CA VAL A 528 32.09 8.15 8.74
C VAL A 528 32.49 7.26 9.91
N THR A 529 32.49 5.94 9.70
CA THR A 529 32.94 4.96 10.69
C THR A 529 33.96 4.00 10.08
N TRP A 530 34.93 3.56 10.89
CA TRP A 530 36.00 2.66 10.44
C TRP A 530 36.37 1.62 11.50
N GLN A 531 37.24 0.66 11.13
CA GLN A 531 37.66 -0.42 12.01
C GLN A 531 39.07 -0.27 12.57
N THR A 532 40.03 0.36 11.89
CA THR A 532 41.41 0.40 12.41
C THR A 532 41.60 1.48 13.48
N GLY A 533 42.76 1.50 14.14
CA GLY A 533 43.03 2.44 15.25
C GLY A 533 43.12 3.92 14.85
N GLY A 534 43.22 4.24 13.55
CA GLY A 534 43.35 5.61 13.06
C GLY A 534 42.38 5.93 11.93
N PRO A 535 41.91 7.18 11.80
CA PRO A 535 40.90 7.56 10.83
C PRO A 535 41.38 7.40 9.38
N PRO A 536 40.48 7.10 8.43
CA PRO A 536 40.79 7.24 7.00
C PRO A 536 40.96 8.72 6.63
N GLU A 537 41.53 8.98 5.46
CA GLU A 537 41.44 10.33 4.88
C GLU A 537 40.02 10.54 4.33
N ILE A 538 39.38 11.64 4.72
CA ILE A 538 38.00 11.96 4.37
C ILE A 538 37.99 13.20 3.50
N VAL A 539 37.35 13.10 2.33
CA VAL A 539 37.13 14.23 1.42
C VAL A 539 35.67 14.29 1.02
N LEU A 540 35.03 15.42 1.25
CA LEU A 540 33.64 15.68 0.85
C LEU A 540 33.57 16.92 -0.06
N TYR A 541 32.76 16.84 -1.11
CA TYR A 541 32.44 17.95 -2.00
C TYR A 541 30.95 18.27 -1.93
N ASP A 542 30.64 19.54 -1.69
CA ASP A 542 29.27 20.05 -1.82
C ASP A 542 28.91 20.36 -3.29
N PRO A 543 27.61 20.56 -3.60
CA PRO A 543 27.15 20.86 -4.96
C PRO A 543 27.71 22.17 -5.54
N SER A 544 28.30 23.04 -4.72
CA SER A 544 28.97 24.27 -5.16
C SER A 544 30.48 24.11 -5.35
N GLY A 545 31.04 22.92 -5.13
CA GLY A 545 32.46 22.64 -5.24
C GLY A 545 33.26 22.99 -3.97
N ARG A 546 32.61 23.37 -2.86
CA ARG A 546 33.30 23.52 -1.57
C ARG A 546 33.78 22.15 -1.11
N LYS A 547 35.05 22.09 -0.76
CA LYS A 547 35.71 20.89 -0.25
C LYS A 547 35.77 20.94 1.28
N TYR A 548 35.47 19.81 1.90
CA TYR A 548 35.70 19.54 3.32
C TYR A 548 36.72 18.41 3.45
N HIS A 549 37.61 18.54 4.41
CA HIS A 549 38.70 17.62 4.71
C HIS A 549 38.47 16.92 6.06
N THR A 550 39.28 15.91 6.38
CA THR A 550 39.24 15.20 7.66
C THR A 550 39.21 16.15 8.87
N ASP A 551 39.95 17.26 8.83
CA ASP A 551 40.04 18.22 9.94
C ASP A 551 38.73 19.00 10.20
N ASP A 552 37.81 19.03 9.22
CA ASP A 552 36.49 19.63 9.40
C ASP A 552 35.54 18.69 10.19
N PHE A 553 35.89 17.41 10.35
CA PHE A 553 35.08 16.43 11.05
C PHE A 553 35.42 16.37 12.54
N ILE A 554 34.38 16.36 13.38
CA ILE A 554 34.52 16.07 14.80
C ILE A 554 34.76 14.56 14.94
N THR A 555 35.97 14.21 15.35
CA THR A 555 36.43 12.82 15.42
C THR A 555 36.38 12.29 16.85
N ASN A 556 35.76 11.12 17.04
CA ASN A 556 35.82 10.33 18.26
C ASN A 556 36.65 9.07 18.00
N LEU A 557 37.93 9.11 18.40
CA LEU A 557 38.86 8.01 18.20
C LEU A 557 38.51 6.76 19.01
N ALA A 558 37.82 6.90 20.14
CA ALA A 558 37.44 5.76 20.98
C ALA A 558 36.40 4.89 20.27
N PHE A 559 35.43 5.51 19.59
CA PHE A 559 34.39 4.81 18.84
C PHE A 559 34.68 4.71 17.34
N ARG A 560 35.82 5.24 16.88
CA ARG A 560 36.25 5.21 15.48
C ARG A 560 35.20 5.84 14.57
N THR A 561 34.71 7.02 14.96
CA THR A 561 33.72 7.81 14.21
C THR A 561 34.23 9.21 13.91
N ALA A 562 33.79 9.76 12.78
CA ALA A 562 34.04 11.13 12.38
C ALA A 562 32.74 11.73 11.84
N ARG A 563 32.34 12.89 12.35
CA ARG A 563 31.07 13.52 12.01
C ARG A 563 31.26 14.96 11.53
N LEU A 564 30.61 15.28 10.42
CA LEU A 564 30.50 16.64 9.90
C LEU A 564 29.03 17.08 9.90
N TRP A 565 28.75 18.22 10.55
CA TRP A 565 27.45 18.88 10.49
C TRP A 565 27.49 20.00 9.44
N ILE A 566 26.51 20.00 8.54
CA ILE A 566 26.36 21.08 7.56
C ILE A 566 25.56 22.22 8.21
N PRO A 567 26.13 23.43 8.35
CA PRO A 567 25.45 24.54 9.01
C PRO A 567 24.25 25.03 8.19
N GLY A 568 23.12 25.26 8.86
CA GLY A 568 21.88 25.71 8.24
C GLY A 568 21.24 24.63 7.36
N THR A 569 20.61 25.06 6.26
CA THR A 569 20.04 24.13 5.28
C THR A 569 21.10 23.76 4.24
N ALA A 570 21.43 22.46 4.16
CA ALA A 570 22.35 21.93 3.16
C ALA A 570 21.87 22.26 1.73
N LYS A 571 22.83 22.59 0.86
CA LYS A 571 22.53 22.92 -0.53
C LYS A 571 21.94 21.70 -1.26
N PRO A 572 20.79 21.86 -1.95
CA PRO A 572 20.26 20.81 -2.80
C PRO A 572 21.21 20.51 -3.97
N GLY A 573 21.36 19.23 -4.29
CA GLY A 573 22.20 18.75 -5.39
C GLY A 573 22.95 17.47 -5.03
N LEU A 574 23.92 17.12 -5.88
CA LEU A 574 24.75 15.94 -5.73
C LEU A 574 25.96 16.26 -4.85
N TRP A 575 26.08 15.56 -3.72
CA TRP A 575 27.24 15.60 -2.84
C TRP A 575 28.12 14.38 -3.15
N THR A 576 29.45 14.56 -3.17
CA THR A 576 30.40 13.46 -3.46
C THR A 576 31.34 13.28 -2.29
N TYR A 577 31.51 12.06 -1.82
CA TYR A 577 32.47 11.73 -0.76
C TYR A 577 33.48 10.69 -1.24
N THR A 578 34.69 10.80 -0.70
CA THR A 578 35.79 9.87 -0.91
C THR A 578 36.42 9.56 0.44
N LEU A 579 36.54 8.27 0.77
CA LEU A 579 37.27 7.77 1.93
C LEU A 579 38.48 6.98 1.46
N ASN A 580 39.70 7.45 1.79
CA ASN A 580 40.91 6.72 1.43
C ASN A 580 41.39 5.87 2.59
N ASN A 581 41.61 4.59 2.34
CA ASN A 581 42.27 3.71 3.29
C ASN A 581 43.79 3.94 3.24
N THR A 582 44.28 4.80 4.14
CA THR A 582 45.70 5.14 4.27
C THR A 582 46.54 4.05 4.96
N HIS A 583 45.90 2.99 5.48
CA HIS A 583 46.58 1.91 6.18
C HIS A 583 47.12 0.84 5.22
N HIS A 584 47.97 -0.04 5.76
CA HIS A 584 48.57 -1.16 5.03
C HIS A 584 47.71 -2.44 5.03
N SER A 585 46.59 -2.44 5.76
CA SER A 585 45.62 -3.55 5.81
C SER A 585 44.26 -3.13 5.26
N PRO A 586 43.46 -4.07 4.71
CA PRO A 586 42.07 -3.78 4.40
C PRO A 586 41.29 -3.40 5.67
N GLN A 587 40.27 -2.58 5.51
CA GLN A 587 39.35 -2.23 6.60
C GLN A 587 37.96 -1.89 6.05
N ALA A 588 36.92 -2.14 6.84
CA ALA A 588 35.60 -1.64 6.52
C ALA A 588 35.53 -0.13 6.75
N LEU A 589 35.16 0.60 5.70
CA LEU A 589 34.84 2.02 5.73
C LEU A 589 33.36 2.20 5.43
N LYS A 590 32.65 2.96 6.24
CA LYS A 590 31.21 3.20 6.09
C LYS A 590 30.88 4.68 6.13
N VAL A 591 29.88 5.07 5.35
CA VAL A 591 29.31 6.41 5.33
C VAL A 591 27.80 6.32 5.51
N THR A 592 27.29 7.06 6.48
CA THR A 592 25.86 7.28 6.68
C THR A 592 25.57 8.76 6.59
N VAL A 593 24.54 9.12 5.82
CA VAL A 593 24.10 10.51 5.67
C VAL A 593 22.65 10.61 6.12
N THR A 594 22.40 11.51 7.07
CA THR A 594 21.06 11.81 7.57
C THR A 594 20.74 13.29 7.36
N SER A 595 19.46 13.61 7.24
CA SER A 595 18.96 14.97 7.08
C SER A 595 17.53 15.08 7.59
N ARG A 596 17.04 16.29 7.85
CA ARG A 596 15.66 16.60 8.22
C ARG A 596 14.97 17.40 7.12
N ALA A 597 13.64 17.45 7.20
CA ALA A 597 12.83 18.26 6.30
C ALA A 597 13.31 19.72 6.28
N SER A 598 13.47 20.30 5.08
CA SER A 598 13.94 21.68 4.93
C SER A 598 12.86 22.69 5.29
N ARG A 599 11.57 22.30 5.26
CA ARG A 599 10.41 23.14 5.54
C ARG A 599 9.31 22.31 6.21
N SER A 600 8.62 22.91 7.17
CA SER A 600 7.52 22.28 7.92
C SER A 600 6.19 22.14 7.15
N ALA A 601 6.03 22.80 6.00
CA ALA A 601 4.76 22.84 5.27
C ALA A 601 4.69 21.89 4.06
N VAL A 602 5.79 21.27 3.66
CA VAL A 602 5.84 20.40 2.46
C VAL A 602 6.51 19.08 2.82
N PRO A 603 5.78 17.95 2.81
CA PRO A 603 6.35 16.67 3.21
C PRO A 603 7.51 16.28 2.28
N PRO A 604 8.66 15.83 2.82
CA PRO A 604 9.75 15.28 2.02
C PRO A 604 9.37 13.92 1.41
N ALA A 605 10.17 13.44 0.47
CA ALA A 605 10.11 12.04 0.04
C ALA A 605 10.57 11.13 1.18
N THR A 606 9.80 10.07 1.43
CA THR A 606 10.00 9.10 2.51
C THR A 606 9.95 7.68 1.95
N VAL A 607 10.71 6.78 2.57
CA VAL A 607 10.75 5.36 2.20
C VAL A 607 10.53 4.53 3.45
N GLU A 608 9.58 3.62 3.36
CA GLU A 608 9.32 2.62 4.38
C GLU A 608 9.48 1.23 3.78
N ALA A 609 10.45 0.46 4.28
CA ALA A 609 10.67 -0.93 3.89
C ALA A 609 10.16 -1.89 4.97
N PHE A 610 9.63 -3.04 4.56
CA PHE A 610 9.24 -4.14 5.44
C PHE A 610 9.05 -5.45 4.66
N VAL A 611 8.87 -6.55 5.39
CA VAL A 611 8.57 -7.88 4.83
C VAL A 611 7.18 -8.34 5.26
N GLU A 612 6.58 -9.28 4.52
CA GLU A 612 5.21 -9.75 4.77
C GLU A 612 5.00 -10.32 6.18
N GLY A 613 5.98 -11.07 6.69
CA GLY A 613 5.86 -11.82 7.93
C GLY A 613 7.18 -12.08 8.63
N ASP A 614 7.08 -12.64 9.84
CA ASP A 614 8.23 -12.75 10.73
C ASP A 614 9.21 -13.87 10.37
N SER A 615 8.68 -14.94 9.81
CA SER A 615 9.44 -16.08 9.34
C SER A 615 8.74 -16.74 8.16
N THR A 616 9.52 -17.45 7.35
CA THR A 616 9.01 -18.30 6.28
C THR A 616 9.69 -19.66 6.33
N ARG A 617 9.06 -20.65 5.69
CA ARG A 617 9.59 -22.01 5.57
C ARG A 617 9.71 -22.38 4.10
N PHE A 618 10.89 -22.80 3.68
CA PHE A 618 11.12 -23.32 2.33
C PHE A 618 10.10 -24.43 2.01
N PRO A 619 9.46 -24.42 0.82
CA PRO A 619 9.68 -23.52 -0.33
C PRO A 619 8.66 -22.37 -0.44
N HIS A 620 8.26 -21.73 0.66
CA HIS A 620 7.42 -20.53 0.57
C HIS A 620 8.30 -19.28 0.42
N PRO A 621 8.01 -18.38 -0.53
CA PRO A 621 8.78 -17.14 -0.68
C PRO A 621 8.50 -16.18 0.48
N MET A 622 9.31 -15.13 0.58
CA MET A 622 9.05 -13.95 1.40
C MET A 622 8.77 -12.77 0.48
N MET A 623 7.67 -12.05 0.66
CA MET A 623 7.44 -10.80 -0.08
C MET A 623 8.14 -9.63 0.61
N ILE A 624 8.86 -8.84 -0.18
CA ILE A 624 9.56 -7.63 0.25
C ILE A 624 8.79 -6.42 -0.28
N TYR A 625 8.54 -5.44 0.58
CA TYR A 625 7.82 -4.20 0.24
C TYR A 625 8.67 -2.97 0.53
N ALA A 626 8.53 -1.96 -0.33
CA ALA A 626 9.06 -0.63 -0.14
C ALA A 626 8.03 0.43 -0.58
N ILE A 627 7.48 1.17 0.38
CA ILE A 627 6.53 2.25 0.12
C ILE A 627 7.31 3.54 -0.08
N VAL A 628 7.25 4.11 -1.29
CA VAL A 628 7.94 5.32 -1.72
C VAL A 628 6.93 6.42 -1.98
N ARG A 629 6.90 7.41 -1.08
CA ARG A 629 5.86 8.45 -1.09
C ARG A 629 6.35 9.80 -0.62
N LYS A 630 5.60 10.83 -0.99
CA LYS A 630 5.74 12.20 -0.51
C LYS A 630 4.43 12.64 0.17
N GLY A 631 4.40 12.56 1.50
CA GLY A 631 3.13 12.61 2.23
C GLY A 631 2.29 11.39 1.85
N LEU A 632 1.10 11.60 1.30
CA LEU A 632 0.24 10.55 0.75
C LEU A 632 0.32 10.38 -0.77
N TYR A 633 1.17 11.15 -1.45
CA TYR A 633 1.37 11.01 -2.90
C TYR A 633 2.39 9.91 -3.19
N PRO A 634 2.05 8.92 -4.02
CA PRO A 634 3.01 7.91 -4.44
C PRO A 634 4.06 8.50 -5.38
N ILE A 635 5.26 7.93 -5.36
CA ILE A 635 6.35 8.28 -6.29
C ILE A 635 6.58 7.07 -7.19
N PRO A 636 5.94 7.01 -8.37
CA PRO A 636 6.19 5.96 -9.34
C PRO A 636 7.53 6.17 -10.07
N ASN A 637 7.99 5.16 -10.79
CA ASN A 637 9.25 5.15 -11.56
C ASN A 637 10.52 5.52 -10.75
N ALA A 638 10.57 5.24 -9.45
CA ALA A 638 11.80 5.19 -8.67
C ALA A 638 12.55 3.87 -8.92
N THR A 639 13.89 3.92 -8.84
CA THR A 639 14.74 2.73 -8.81
C THR A 639 14.86 2.27 -7.37
N VAL A 640 14.31 1.10 -7.06
CA VAL A 640 14.25 0.54 -5.71
C VAL A 640 15.05 -0.76 -5.66
N THR A 641 16.07 -0.80 -4.80
CA THR A 641 16.94 -1.96 -4.64
C THR A 641 16.95 -2.41 -3.18
N ALA A 642 16.53 -3.65 -2.94
CA ALA A 642 16.68 -4.34 -1.67
C ALA A 642 18.05 -5.04 -1.61
N THR A 643 18.74 -4.91 -0.49
CA THR A 643 19.91 -5.70 -0.11
C THR A 643 19.51 -6.58 1.06
N ILE A 644 19.61 -7.89 0.88
CA ILE A 644 19.26 -8.90 1.86
C ILE A 644 20.56 -9.56 2.32
N GLU A 645 20.92 -9.39 3.60
CA GLU A 645 22.13 -10.01 4.16
C GLU A 645 21.75 -11.21 5.03
N PRO A 646 22.11 -12.44 4.62
CA PRO A 646 21.96 -13.64 5.46
C PRO A 646 23.03 -13.70 6.54
N GLU A 647 22.84 -14.61 7.48
CA GLU A 647 23.71 -14.80 8.64
C GLU A 647 25.14 -15.25 8.31
N THR A 648 25.32 -16.12 7.31
CA THR A 648 26.62 -16.76 7.00
C THR A 648 26.96 -16.83 5.51
N ALA A 649 26.23 -16.11 4.65
CA ALA A 649 26.43 -16.10 3.20
C ALA A 649 26.55 -14.67 2.63
N ASP A 650 26.89 -14.56 1.35
CA ASP A 650 27.01 -13.26 0.70
C ASP A 650 25.64 -12.56 0.59
N PRO A 651 25.59 -11.22 0.71
CA PRO A 651 24.38 -10.45 0.49
C PRO A 651 23.79 -10.65 -0.91
N VAL A 652 22.46 -10.68 -1.00
CA VAL A 652 21.73 -10.73 -2.27
C VAL A 652 21.09 -9.38 -2.55
N THR A 653 21.23 -8.89 -3.78
CA THR A 653 20.53 -7.69 -4.24
C THR A 653 19.31 -8.06 -5.08
N LEU A 654 18.20 -7.37 -4.85
CA LEU A 654 16.93 -7.59 -5.53
C LEU A 654 16.31 -6.23 -5.91
N GLU A 655 16.01 -6.02 -7.18
CA GLU A 655 15.27 -4.84 -7.62
C GLU A 655 13.77 -5.04 -7.37
N LEU A 656 13.08 -4.05 -6.80
CA LEU A 656 11.63 -4.11 -6.55
C LEU A 656 10.87 -3.29 -7.60
N PHE A 657 9.64 -3.68 -7.93
CA PHE A 657 8.85 -3.05 -9.00
C PHE A 657 7.45 -2.61 -8.52
N ASP A 658 6.93 -1.57 -9.17
CA ASP A 658 5.59 -0.98 -9.01
C ASP A 658 4.90 -1.03 -10.39
N ASP A 659 4.70 -2.23 -10.90
CA ASP A 659 4.26 -2.53 -12.27
C ASP A 659 2.87 -3.16 -12.38
N GLY A 660 2.27 -3.52 -11.25
CA GLY A 660 0.99 -4.21 -11.08
C GLY A 660 1.04 -5.70 -11.38
N ALA A 661 2.21 -6.35 -11.25
CA ALA A 661 2.36 -7.77 -11.50
C ALA A 661 3.13 -8.51 -10.38
N GLY A 662 2.85 -9.82 -10.27
CA GLY A 662 3.58 -10.69 -9.34
C GLY A 662 3.31 -10.37 -7.88
N ALA A 663 4.34 -9.93 -7.15
CA ALA A 663 4.19 -9.50 -5.76
C ALA A 663 3.49 -8.14 -5.66
N ASP A 664 3.58 -7.32 -6.71
CA ASP A 664 2.90 -6.04 -6.79
C ASP A 664 1.49 -6.23 -7.38
N VAL A 665 0.50 -5.79 -6.63
CA VAL A 665 -0.91 -6.01 -6.96
C VAL A 665 -1.57 -4.79 -7.58
N ILE A 666 -0.98 -3.59 -7.44
CA ILE A 666 -1.56 -2.34 -7.91
C ILE A 666 -0.47 -1.48 -8.54
N LYS A 667 -0.61 -1.26 -9.84
CA LYS A 667 0.34 -0.49 -10.62
C LYS A 667 0.38 1.01 -10.28
N ASN A 668 1.58 1.57 -10.18
CA ASN A 668 1.89 2.98 -9.91
C ASN A 668 1.29 3.53 -8.61
N ASP A 669 1.14 2.70 -7.58
CA ASP A 669 0.64 3.11 -6.27
C ASP A 669 1.77 3.53 -5.30
N GLY A 670 3.02 3.54 -5.78
CA GLY A 670 4.21 3.88 -5.01
C GLY A 670 4.67 2.77 -4.06
N ILE A 671 4.11 1.56 -4.17
CA ILE A 671 4.50 0.39 -3.39
C ILE A 671 5.28 -0.54 -4.32
N TYR A 672 6.58 -0.60 -4.08
CA TYR A 672 7.47 -1.47 -4.82
C TYR A 672 7.56 -2.80 -4.10
N SER A 673 7.38 -3.90 -4.82
CA SER A 673 7.46 -5.23 -4.21
C SER A 673 8.04 -6.31 -5.12
N ARG A 674 8.48 -7.40 -4.51
CA ARG A 674 9.00 -8.59 -5.20
C ARG A 674 9.02 -9.83 -4.30
N TYR A 675 8.92 -11.03 -4.88
CA TYR A 675 9.17 -12.28 -4.15
C TYR A 675 10.67 -12.52 -3.94
N PHE A 676 11.05 -12.90 -2.72
CA PHE A 676 12.38 -13.39 -2.38
C PHE A 676 12.31 -14.87 -1.98
N PHE A 677 13.00 -15.73 -2.74
CA PHE A 677 13.02 -17.18 -2.53
C PHE A 677 14.41 -17.81 -2.63
N SER A 678 15.44 -17.02 -2.97
CA SER A 678 16.84 -17.46 -3.07
C SER A 678 17.51 -17.57 -1.70
N PHE A 679 16.99 -18.45 -0.85
CA PHE A 679 17.47 -18.63 0.51
C PHE A 679 18.79 -19.40 0.55
N ALA A 680 19.88 -18.71 0.87
CA ALA A 680 21.20 -19.32 1.02
C ALA A 680 21.31 -20.31 2.20
N VAL A 681 20.71 -20.00 3.35
CA VAL A 681 20.87 -20.76 4.61
C VAL A 681 19.60 -20.73 5.47
N ASN A 682 19.50 -21.65 6.42
CA ASN A 682 18.58 -21.49 7.53
C ASN A 682 19.13 -20.42 8.48
N GLY A 683 18.29 -19.54 9.00
CA GLY A 683 18.72 -18.49 9.94
C GLY A 683 18.06 -17.15 9.69
N ARG A 684 18.70 -16.09 10.21
CA ARG A 684 18.20 -14.71 10.11
C ARG A 684 18.70 -14.01 8.84
N TYR A 685 17.86 -13.11 8.35
CA TYR A 685 18.09 -12.27 7.20
C TYR A 685 17.79 -10.82 7.58
N SER A 686 18.70 -9.92 7.26
CA SER A 686 18.48 -8.47 7.41
C SER A 686 18.08 -7.86 6.07
N LEU A 687 17.20 -6.86 6.11
CA LEU A 687 16.72 -6.17 4.91
C LEU A 687 17.09 -4.68 4.98
N LYS A 688 17.74 -4.20 3.92
CA LYS A 688 17.97 -2.78 3.64
C LYS A 688 17.42 -2.45 2.27
N VAL A 689 16.73 -1.32 2.13
CA VAL A 689 16.26 -0.83 0.83
C VAL A 689 16.88 0.52 0.54
N HIS A 690 17.45 0.65 -0.66
CA HIS A 690 17.95 1.88 -1.22
C HIS A 690 17.04 2.32 -2.36
N VAL A 691 16.61 3.58 -2.34
CA VAL A 691 15.74 4.18 -3.36
C VAL A 691 16.45 5.37 -3.97
N SER A 692 16.57 5.37 -5.29
CA SER A 692 16.99 6.54 -6.04
C SER A 692 15.92 6.91 -7.06
N HIS A 693 15.70 8.21 -7.24
CA HIS A 693 14.80 8.72 -8.27
C HIS A 693 15.53 9.79 -9.05
N SER A 694 15.60 9.62 -10.38
CA SER A 694 16.24 10.59 -11.25
C SER A 694 15.39 11.85 -11.41
N PRO A 695 15.98 13.04 -11.66
CA PRO A 695 15.19 14.22 -12.00
C PRO A 695 14.40 13.94 -13.29
N SER A 696 13.07 13.95 -13.20
CA SER A 696 12.19 13.75 -14.34
C SER A 696 11.37 15.02 -14.62
N ILE A 697 11.11 15.28 -15.91
CA ILE A 697 10.15 16.30 -16.33
C ILE A 697 8.78 15.73 -15.98
N SER A 698 8.23 16.19 -14.84
CA SER A 698 6.89 15.92 -14.30
C SER A 698 6.04 14.99 -15.17
N ALA A 699 6.09 13.70 -14.91
CA ALA A 699 4.92 12.88 -15.19
C ALA A 699 3.84 13.38 -14.24
N GLN A 700 2.76 13.94 -14.78
CA GLN A 700 1.60 14.32 -14.01
C GLN A 700 1.27 13.16 -13.08
N ALA A 701 1.27 13.41 -11.76
CA ALA A 701 0.93 12.39 -10.77
C ALA A 701 -0.46 11.89 -11.16
N ARG A 702 -0.51 10.73 -11.84
CA ARG A 702 -1.77 10.10 -12.17
C ARG A 702 -2.37 9.71 -10.83
N SER A 703 -3.66 9.97 -10.68
CA SER A 703 -4.43 9.41 -9.58
C SER A 703 -4.10 7.91 -9.50
N ALA A 704 -3.40 7.52 -8.43
CA ALA A 704 -3.18 6.10 -8.19
C ALA A 704 -4.54 5.42 -8.14
N ALA A 705 -4.66 4.32 -8.89
CA ALA A 705 -5.73 3.38 -8.67
C ALA A 705 -5.56 2.89 -7.22
N GLY A 706 -6.52 3.17 -6.36
CA GLY A 706 -6.45 2.84 -4.94
C GLY A 706 -7.85 2.87 -4.38
N SER A 707 -8.10 2.02 -3.39
CA SER A 707 -9.41 1.92 -2.74
C SER A 707 -9.77 3.22 -2.02
N HIS A 708 -10.85 3.84 -2.47
CA HIS A 708 -11.33 5.09 -1.92
C HIS A 708 -12.86 5.12 -1.92
N ALA A 709 -13.44 5.91 -1.03
CA ALA A 709 -14.89 6.05 -0.99
C ALA A 709 -15.40 6.72 -2.28
N MET A 710 -16.44 6.14 -2.89
CA MET A 710 -17.05 6.73 -4.09
C MET A 710 -17.79 8.03 -3.73
N TYR A 711 -17.31 9.18 -4.21
CA TYR A 711 -18.10 10.41 -4.18
C TYR A 711 -19.12 10.40 -5.32
N VAL A 712 -20.39 10.54 -4.98
CA VAL A 712 -21.46 10.57 -5.97
C VAL A 712 -21.79 12.01 -6.37
N PRO A 713 -21.70 12.36 -7.66
CA PRO A 713 -21.95 13.73 -8.13
C PRO A 713 -23.40 14.22 -8.00
N GLY A 714 -24.36 13.33 -7.81
CA GLY A 714 -25.76 13.69 -7.64
C GLY A 714 -26.65 12.46 -7.48
N TYR A 715 -27.93 12.70 -7.21
CA TYR A 715 -28.96 11.66 -7.07
C TYR A 715 -30.31 12.17 -7.60
N ILE A 716 -31.22 11.25 -7.86
CA ILE A 716 -32.60 11.57 -8.24
C ILE A 716 -33.47 11.57 -6.99
N THR A 717 -34.22 12.63 -6.76
CA THR A 717 -35.26 12.71 -5.73
C THR A 717 -36.54 13.25 -6.33
N ASN A 718 -37.65 12.56 -6.13
CA ASN A 718 -38.97 12.91 -6.70
C ASN A 718 -38.94 13.20 -8.21
N GLY A 719 -38.11 12.46 -8.98
CA GLY A 719 -37.96 12.63 -10.43
C GLY A 719 -37.04 13.77 -10.87
N ASN A 720 -36.51 14.58 -9.95
CA ASN A 720 -35.58 15.66 -10.24
C ASN A 720 -34.14 15.24 -9.94
N ILE A 721 -33.21 15.63 -10.81
CA ILE A 721 -31.77 15.44 -10.59
C ILE A 721 -31.28 16.52 -9.63
N GLN A 722 -30.75 16.10 -8.49
CA GLN A 722 -30.06 16.96 -7.54
C GLN A 722 -28.56 16.69 -7.62
N MET A 723 -27.80 17.71 -8.00
CA MET A 723 -26.35 17.62 -8.10
C MET A 723 -25.70 18.06 -6.78
N ASN A 724 -24.69 17.31 -6.36
CA ASN A 724 -23.84 17.66 -5.24
C ASN A 724 -22.74 18.64 -5.70
N ALA A 725 -22.17 19.38 -4.75
CA ALA A 725 -21.13 20.36 -5.06
C ALA A 725 -19.90 19.67 -5.68
N PRO A 726 -19.38 20.13 -6.84
CA PRO A 726 -18.25 19.48 -7.48
C PRO A 726 -17.06 19.36 -6.53
N ARG A 727 -16.35 18.22 -6.60
CA ARG A 727 -15.15 18.01 -5.78
C ARG A 727 -14.19 19.17 -5.99
N LYS A 728 -13.63 19.73 -4.91
CA LYS A 728 -12.51 20.66 -5.03
C LYS A 728 -11.31 19.85 -5.56
N SER A 729 -10.98 20.03 -6.83
CA SER A 729 -9.78 19.41 -7.39
C SER A 729 -8.55 20.06 -6.74
N VAL A 730 -7.81 19.27 -5.95
CA VAL A 730 -6.50 19.69 -5.46
C VAL A 730 -5.49 19.40 -6.57
N GLY A 731 -5.57 20.19 -7.65
CA GLY A 731 -4.57 20.17 -8.70
C GLY A 731 -3.26 20.71 -8.16
N ARG A 732 -2.39 19.84 -7.64
CA ARG A 732 -1.02 20.23 -7.34
C ARG A 732 -0.23 20.19 -8.65
N THR A 733 -0.04 21.35 -9.27
CA THR A 733 1.02 21.54 -10.26
C THR A 733 2.33 21.44 -9.50
N GLU A 734 2.92 20.25 -9.40
CA GLU A 734 4.29 20.14 -8.91
C GLU A 734 5.18 20.90 -9.90
N LYS A 735 5.79 22.00 -9.44
CA LYS A 735 6.86 22.66 -10.18
C LYS A 735 7.95 21.63 -10.46
N GLU A 736 8.54 21.70 -11.64
CA GLU A 736 9.66 20.86 -12.09
C GLU A 736 10.60 20.50 -10.93
N GLN A 737 10.68 19.22 -10.60
CA GLN A 737 11.65 18.76 -9.62
C GLN A 737 13.02 18.70 -10.29
N LYS A 738 13.77 19.80 -10.18
CA LYS A 738 15.11 19.94 -10.79
C LYS A 738 16.11 18.88 -10.34
N TRP A 739 15.88 18.26 -9.18
CA TRP A 739 16.79 17.31 -8.55
C TRP A 739 16.09 15.99 -8.22
N GLY A 740 16.77 14.89 -8.47
CA GLY A 740 16.39 13.58 -7.97
C GLY A 740 16.42 13.50 -6.44
N PHE A 741 16.20 12.31 -5.88
CA PHE A 741 16.42 12.07 -4.46
C PHE A 741 17.06 10.70 -4.23
N SER A 742 17.73 10.55 -3.08
CA SER A 742 18.18 9.26 -2.55
C SER A 742 17.63 9.07 -1.15
N ARG A 743 17.19 7.84 -0.83
CA ARG A 743 16.70 7.45 0.50
C ARG A 743 17.11 6.02 0.82
N VAL A 744 17.39 5.77 2.09
CA VAL A 744 17.67 4.43 2.61
C VAL A 744 16.72 4.15 3.77
N SER A 745 16.22 2.91 3.85
CA SER A 745 15.37 2.46 4.95
C SER A 745 15.70 1.01 5.30
N SER A 746 15.80 0.70 6.59
CA SER A 746 15.87 -0.70 7.05
C SER A 746 14.47 -1.31 7.02
N GLY A 747 14.36 -2.49 6.40
CA GLY A 747 13.14 -3.29 6.39
C GLY A 747 13.01 -4.28 7.55
N GLY A 748 13.90 -4.18 8.55
CA GLY A 748 13.94 -5.08 9.69
C GLY A 748 14.60 -6.42 9.37
N ALA A 749 14.13 -7.48 10.02
CA ALA A 749 14.67 -8.82 9.86
C ALA A 749 13.59 -9.91 9.85
N PHE A 750 13.90 -11.02 9.17
CA PHE A 750 13.07 -12.23 9.14
C PHE A 750 13.92 -13.49 9.26
N SER A 751 13.26 -14.61 9.56
CA SER A 751 13.92 -15.92 9.69
C SER A 751 13.43 -16.90 8.62
N VAL A 752 14.33 -17.75 8.15
CA VAL A 752 14.02 -18.79 7.16
C VAL A 752 14.34 -20.17 7.73
N LEU A 753 13.41 -21.10 7.56
CA LEU A 753 13.52 -22.48 8.04
C LEU A 753 13.35 -23.50 6.90
N GLY A 754 13.98 -24.67 7.07
CA GLY A 754 13.82 -25.82 6.18
C GLY A 754 14.57 -25.73 4.85
N VAL A 755 15.55 -24.83 4.70
CA VAL A 755 16.41 -24.75 3.51
C VAL A 755 17.22 -26.05 3.37
N PRO A 756 17.05 -26.83 2.28
CA PRO A 756 17.77 -28.08 2.08
C PRO A 756 19.27 -27.87 1.87
N ALA A 757 20.08 -28.86 2.27
CA ALA A 757 21.51 -28.87 1.97
C ALA A 757 21.75 -29.40 0.54
N GLY A 758 22.53 -28.66 -0.26
CA GLY A 758 22.90 -29.04 -1.63
C GLY A 758 22.07 -28.34 -2.72
N PRO A 759 22.20 -28.77 -3.99
CA PRO A 759 21.43 -28.20 -5.11
C PRO A 759 19.94 -28.39 -4.87
N GLN A 760 19.18 -27.30 -4.91
CA GLN A 760 17.75 -27.32 -4.69
C GLN A 760 17.04 -27.72 -6.00
N PRO A 761 16.16 -28.74 -6.01
CA PRO A 761 15.26 -28.93 -7.12
C PRO A 761 14.36 -27.70 -7.21
N ASP A 762 14.07 -27.25 -8.43
CA ASP A 762 13.11 -26.17 -8.60
C ASP A 762 11.70 -26.68 -8.28
N VAL A 763 11.04 -25.89 -7.44
CA VAL A 763 9.74 -26.13 -6.81
C VAL A 763 8.87 -24.87 -6.86
N PHE A 764 9.30 -23.84 -7.58
CA PHE A 764 8.69 -22.52 -7.56
C PHE A 764 8.01 -22.24 -8.90
N PRO A 765 6.68 -22.36 -9.00
CA PRO A 765 6.01 -22.06 -10.26
C PRO A 765 6.03 -20.55 -10.57
N PRO A 766 5.76 -20.15 -11.83
CA PRO A 766 5.51 -18.76 -12.19
C PRO A 766 4.36 -18.14 -11.37
N CYS A 767 4.37 -16.82 -11.17
CA CYS A 767 3.31 -16.14 -10.43
C CYS A 767 1.98 -16.11 -11.22
N LYS A 768 0.88 -15.84 -10.50
CA LYS A 768 -0.45 -15.67 -11.12
C LYS A 768 -0.47 -14.38 -11.94
N ILE A 769 -0.93 -14.46 -13.19
CA ILE A 769 -1.24 -13.29 -14.02
C ILE A 769 -2.57 -12.69 -13.55
N ILE A 770 -2.57 -11.41 -13.16
CA ILE A 770 -3.75 -10.72 -12.59
C ILE A 770 -4.31 -9.61 -13.48
N ASP A 771 -3.60 -9.26 -14.55
CA ASP A 771 -3.88 -8.15 -15.45
C ASP A 771 -4.22 -8.60 -16.88
N LEU A 772 -4.63 -9.87 -17.08
CA LEU A 772 -4.99 -10.37 -18.40
C LEU A 772 -6.19 -9.58 -18.95
N GLU A 773 -5.99 -8.96 -20.10
CA GLU A 773 -7.01 -8.29 -20.89
C GLU A 773 -7.19 -8.98 -22.24
N ALA A 774 -8.42 -8.96 -22.74
CA ALA A 774 -8.76 -9.53 -24.05
C ALA A 774 -9.63 -8.54 -24.83
N VAL A 775 -9.23 -8.26 -26.07
CA VAL A 775 -9.97 -7.41 -27.00
C VAL A 775 -10.22 -8.21 -28.28
N LYS A 776 -11.48 -8.32 -28.70
CA LYS A 776 -11.81 -8.92 -29.99
C LYS A 776 -11.83 -7.83 -31.07
N VAL A 777 -11.01 -7.97 -32.09
CA VAL A 777 -10.95 -7.08 -33.25
C VAL A 777 -11.30 -7.91 -34.48
N GLU A 778 -12.44 -7.62 -35.10
CA GLU A 778 -12.98 -8.42 -36.22
C GLU A 778 -13.11 -9.91 -35.86
N GLU A 779 -12.36 -10.78 -36.55
CA GLU A 779 -12.32 -12.23 -36.32
C GLU A 779 -11.13 -12.67 -35.46
N GLU A 780 -10.32 -11.74 -34.95
CA GLU A 780 -9.16 -12.04 -34.11
C GLU A 780 -9.38 -11.61 -32.66
N VAL A 781 -8.75 -12.33 -31.73
CA VAL A 781 -8.71 -11.97 -30.31
C VAL A 781 -7.28 -11.58 -29.97
N THR A 782 -7.08 -10.35 -29.55
CA THR A 782 -5.81 -9.82 -29.04
C THR A 782 -5.85 -9.83 -27.52
N LEU A 783 -4.88 -10.54 -26.92
CA LEU A 783 -4.64 -10.61 -25.50
C LEU A 783 -3.50 -9.68 -25.12
N SER A 784 -3.55 -9.12 -23.91
CA SER A 784 -2.41 -8.42 -23.32
C SER A 784 -2.34 -8.67 -21.81
N TRP A 785 -1.13 -8.86 -21.30
CA TRP A 785 -0.84 -9.12 -19.88
C TRP A 785 0.61 -8.74 -19.57
N THR A 786 0.96 -8.74 -18.29
CA THR A 786 2.36 -8.60 -17.84
C THR A 786 2.98 -9.99 -17.64
N ALA A 787 4.13 -10.24 -18.27
CA ALA A 787 4.82 -11.52 -18.26
C ALA A 787 5.23 -11.93 -16.84
N PRO A 788 4.91 -13.16 -16.38
CA PRO A 788 5.45 -13.72 -15.15
C PRO A 788 6.88 -14.25 -15.36
N GLY A 789 7.53 -14.67 -14.27
CA GLY A 789 8.84 -15.29 -14.28
C GLY A 789 8.86 -16.76 -14.69
N ASP A 790 10.05 -17.35 -14.64
CA ASP A 790 10.22 -18.81 -14.54
C ASP A 790 9.78 -19.24 -13.14
N ASP A 791 10.32 -18.56 -12.12
CA ASP A 791 9.96 -18.73 -10.72
C ASP A 791 9.33 -17.43 -10.20
N PHE A 792 8.05 -17.48 -9.81
CA PHE A 792 7.26 -16.32 -9.43
C PHE A 792 7.37 -15.15 -10.43
N ASP A 793 8.01 -14.04 -10.03
CA ASP A 793 8.22 -12.80 -10.79
C ASP A 793 9.70 -12.61 -11.21
N GLN A 794 10.46 -13.70 -11.33
CA GLN A 794 11.86 -13.68 -11.74
C GLN A 794 12.16 -14.65 -12.88
N GLY A 795 13.02 -14.21 -13.80
CA GLY A 795 13.38 -15.00 -14.98
C GLY A 795 12.34 -14.86 -16.10
N GLN A 796 12.16 -15.94 -16.86
CA GLN A 796 11.33 -15.98 -18.06
C GLN A 796 10.61 -17.32 -18.12
N ALA A 797 9.28 -17.27 -18.17
CA ALA A 797 8.45 -18.46 -18.34
C ALA A 797 8.83 -19.22 -19.62
N ASN A 798 8.66 -20.54 -19.62
CA ASN A 798 8.97 -21.38 -20.77
C ASN A 798 7.85 -21.37 -21.81
N SER A 799 6.59 -21.39 -21.38
CA SER A 799 5.43 -21.34 -22.29
C SER A 799 4.15 -20.91 -21.57
N TYR A 800 3.09 -20.68 -22.35
CA TYR A 800 1.76 -20.41 -21.83
C TYR A 800 0.74 -21.44 -22.30
N GLU A 801 -0.13 -21.86 -21.38
CA GLU A 801 -1.36 -22.60 -21.65
C GLU A 801 -2.53 -21.61 -21.65
N ILE A 802 -3.01 -21.23 -22.84
CA ILE A 802 -4.14 -20.30 -23.01
C ILE A 802 -5.37 -21.09 -23.40
N ARG A 803 -6.49 -20.87 -22.68
CA ARG A 803 -7.76 -21.55 -22.95
C ARG A 803 -8.92 -20.59 -23.08
N ILE A 804 -9.89 -21.00 -23.89
CA ILE A 804 -11.09 -20.23 -24.20
C ILE A 804 -12.38 -21.02 -23.97
N SER A 805 -13.44 -20.31 -23.58
CA SER A 805 -14.77 -20.88 -23.36
C SER A 805 -15.87 -19.92 -23.79
N LYS A 806 -17.04 -20.46 -24.19
CA LYS A 806 -18.29 -19.68 -24.35
C LYS A 806 -19.02 -19.47 -23.02
N SER A 807 -18.71 -20.26 -22.01
CA SER A 807 -19.31 -20.25 -20.68
C SER A 807 -18.29 -19.81 -19.64
N LEU A 808 -18.61 -18.74 -18.90
CA LEU A 808 -17.82 -18.25 -17.78
C LEU A 808 -17.68 -19.34 -16.69
N GLN A 809 -18.79 -20.01 -16.37
CA GLN A 809 -18.82 -21.06 -15.36
C GLN A 809 -17.88 -22.22 -15.72
N ASN A 810 -17.86 -22.65 -16.99
CA ASN A 810 -17.05 -23.81 -17.38
C ASN A 810 -15.54 -23.53 -17.24
N ILE A 811 -15.09 -22.34 -17.63
CA ILE A 811 -13.66 -21.99 -17.54
C ILE A 811 -13.24 -21.70 -16.09
N GLN A 812 -14.17 -21.28 -15.24
CA GLN A 812 -13.95 -21.07 -13.82
C GLN A 812 -13.88 -22.39 -13.04
N ASP A 813 -14.83 -23.31 -13.27
CA ASP A 813 -14.93 -24.58 -12.55
C ASP A 813 -13.87 -25.59 -12.98
N ASP A 814 -13.63 -25.70 -14.29
CA ASP A 814 -12.61 -26.60 -14.83
C ASP A 814 -11.89 -25.98 -16.02
N PHE A 815 -10.81 -25.27 -15.71
CA PHE A 815 -9.88 -24.74 -16.71
C PHE A 815 -9.43 -25.80 -17.73
N ASN A 816 -9.21 -27.05 -17.32
CA ASN A 816 -8.70 -28.10 -18.21
C ASN A 816 -9.77 -28.65 -19.17
N SER A 817 -11.05 -28.33 -18.96
CA SER A 817 -12.13 -28.67 -19.90
C SER A 817 -12.29 -27.65 -21.03
N ALA A 818 -11.76 -26.43 -20.85
CA ALA A 818 -11.87 -25.35 -21.82
C ALA A 818 -10.99 -25.59 -23.05
N ILE A 819 -11.31 -24.92 -24.16
CA ILE A 819 -10.67 -25.17 -25.47
C ILE A 819 -9.28 -24.55 -25.50
N LEU A 820 -8.26 -25.35 -25.82
CA LEU A 820 -6.86 -24.93 -25.88
C LEU A 820 -6.58 -24.09 -27.14
N VAL A 821 -5.94 -22.94 -26.95
CA VAL A 821 -5.45 -22.08 -28.04
C VAL A 821 -4.05 -22.51 -28.46
N ASN A 822 -3.76 -22.48 -29.76
CA ASN A 822 -2.43 -22.79 -30.26
C ASN A 822 -1.45 -21.64 -29.94
N THR A 823 -0.57 -21.87 -28.97
CA THR A 823 0.45 -20.91 -28.50
C THR A 823 1.82 -21.09 -29.15
N SER A 824 1.95 -21.88 -30.22
CA SER A 824 3.25 -22.19 -30.87
C SER A 824 4.00 -20.97 -31.42
N LYS A 825 3.32 -19.84 -31.63
CA LYS A 825 3.92 -18.57 -32.08
C LYS A 825 4.25 -17.61 -30.93
N LEU A 826 3.88 -17.95 -29.70
CA LEU A 826 4.08 -17.12 -28.53
C LEU A 826 5.40 -17.49 -27.85
N ASN A 827 6.32 -16.53 -27.79
CA ASN A 827 7.58 -16.68 -27.09
C ASN A 827 7.52 -15.80 -25.84
N PRO A 828 7.37 -16.38 -24.64
CA PRO A 828 7.32 -15.61 -23.40
C PRO A 828 8.53 -14.69 -23.27
N GLN A 829 8.32 -13.51 -22.71
CA GLN A 829 9.36 -12.52 -22.49
C GLN A 829 9.84 -12.54 -21.03
N GLN A 830 10.82 -11.71 -20.70
CA GLN A 830 11.30 -11.56 -19.32
C GLN A 830 10.17 -11.03 -18.42
N ALA A 831 10.16 -11.45 -17.15
CA ALA A 831 9.17 -11.02 -16.17
C ALA A 831 9.05 -9.48 -16.11
N GLY A 832 7.82 -8.98 -15.93
CA GLY A 832 7.51 -7.53 -15.86
C GLY A 832 7.37 -6.85 -17.24
N THR A 833 7.65 -7.56 -18.34
CA THR A 833 7.42 -7.01 -19.68
C THR A 833 5.96 -7.18 -20.12
N LYS A 834 5.42 -6.17 -20.80
CA LYS A 834 4.07 -6.26 -21.36
C LYS A 834 4.07 -7.14 -22.61
N GLU A 835 3.28 -8.21 -22.59
CA GLU A 835 3.08 -9.11 -23.71
C GLU A 835 1.77 -8.84 -24.45
N ILE A 836 1.77 -9.17 -25.74
CA ILE A 836 0.61 -9.08 -26.64
C ILE A 836 0.60 -10.33 -27.51
N PHE A 837 -0.55 -11.00 -27.59
CA PHE A 837 -0.73 -12.18 -28.43
C PHE A 837 -2.08 -12.14 -29.15
N THR A 838 -2.07 -12.36 -30.45
CA THR A 838 -3.27 -12.37 -31.28
C THR A 838 -3.49 -13.75 -31.88
N PHE A 839 -4.72 -14.25 -31.80
CA PHE A 839 -5.13 -15.52 -32.40
C PHE A 839 -6.53 -15.45 -33.01
N SER A 840 -6.76 -16.29 -34.02
CA SER A 840 -8.06 -16.43 -34.68
C SER A 840 -8.77 -17.66 -34.11
N PRO A 841 -9.97 -17.52 -33.51
CA PRO A 841 -10.76 -18.64 -33.01
C PRO A 841 -11.51 -19.32 -34.19
N GLU A 842 -10.76 -19.87 -35.16
CA GLU A 842 -11.27 -20.40 -36.44
C GLU A 842 -12.34 -21.51 -36.29
N LEU A 843 -12.42 -22.17 -35.12
CA LEU A 843 -13.36 -23.26 -34.81
C LEU A 843 -14.55 -22.84 -33.92
N PHE A 844 -14.60 -21.60 -33.42
CA PHE A 844 -15.58 -21.19 -32.40
C PHE A 844 -16.87 -20.55 -32.98
N ILE A 845 -16.83 -20.17 -34.27
CA ILE A 845 -17.83 -19.32 -34.94
C ILE A 845 -18.85 -20.14 -35.74
N THR A 846 -18.55 -21.41 -36.05
CA THR A 846 -19.28 -22.23 -37.03
C THR A 846 -20.08 -23.40 -36.46
N GLY A 847 -20.13 -23.59 -35.14
CA GLY A 847 -20.97 -24.63 -34.52
C GLY A 847 -22.44 -24.19 -34.36
N PRO A 848 -23.44 -24.87 -34.96
CA PRO A 848 -24.85 -24.56 -34.72
C PRO A 848 -25.23 -25.00 -33.29
N GLU A 849 -25.59 -24.05 -32.43
CA GLU A 849 -26.25 -24.36 -31.16
C GLU A 849 -27.70 -24.74 -31.46
N GLN A 850 -28.01 -26.04 -31.39
CA GLN A 850 -29.40 -26.50 -31.29
C GLN A 850 -29.81 -26.49 -29.82
N GLN A 851 -30.54 -25.45 -29.41
CA GLN A 851 -31.45 -25.55 -28.25
C GLN A 851 -32.90 -25.48 -28.73
N PRO A 852 -33.85 -26.13 -28.01
CA PRO A 852 -35.15 -26.48 -28.55
C PRO A 852 -36.20 -25.36 -28.46
N ASN A 853 -35.83 -24.09 -28.32
CA ASN A 853 -36.78 -22.97 -28.31
C ASN A 853 -36.20 -21.79 -29.10
N GLY A 854 -36.88 -21.42 -30.18
CA GLY A 854 -36.39 -20.53 -31.23
C GLY A 854 -36.30 -19.05 -30.88
N GLU A 855 -35.23 -18.65 -30.21
CA GLU A 855 -34.67 -17.29 -30.31
C GLU A 855 -33.14 -17.37 -30.48
N THR A 856 -32.67 -17.21 -31.73
CA THR A 856 -31.26 -17.36 -32.09
C THR A 856 -30.47 -16.08 -31.79
N GLN A 857 -30.00 -15.90 -30.55
CA GLN A 857 -29.00 -14.88 -30.25
C GLN A 857 -27.60 -15.52 -30.26
N LYS A 858 -26.87 -15.40 -31.38
CA LYS A 858 -25.47 -15.84 -31.48
C LYS A 858 -24.63 -15.11 -30.43
N SER A 859 -24.28 -15.79 -29.33
CA SER A 859 -23.32 -15.27 -28.35
C SER A 859 -21.92 -15.29 -28.96
N HIS A 860 -21.43 -14.13 -29.41
CA HIS A 860 -20.07 -13.97 -29.95
C HIS A 860 -19.05 -13.62 -28.84
N ARG A 861 -19.27 -14.14 -27.63
CA ARG A 861 -18.39 -13.90 -26.47
C ARG A 861 -17.44 -15.05 -26.26
N ILE A 862 -16.24 -14.68 -25.84
CA ILE A 862 -15.16 -15.61 -25.54
C ILE A 862 -14.60 -15.18 -24.20
N TYR A 863 -14.63 -16.09 -23.24
CA TYR A 863 -13.90 -15.98 -21.98
C TYR A 863 -12.54 -16.62 -22.17
N VAL A 864 -11.49 -15.94 -21.72
CA VAL A 864 -10.10 -16.36 -21.87
C VAL A 864 -9.45 -16.40 -20.50
N ALA A 865 -8.73 -17.48 -20.22
CA ALA A 865 -7.87 -17.59 -19.05
C ALA A 865 -6.57 -18.31 -19.45
N MET A 866 -5.53 -18.14 -18.65
CA MET A 866 -4.24 -18.76 -18.96
C MET A 866 -3.44 -19.16 -17.73
N ARG A 867 -2.41 -19.98 -17.97
CA ARG A 867 -1.34 -20.31 -17.02
C ARG A 867 0.01 -20.14 -17.71
N ALA A 868 0.98 -19.60 -17.00
CA ALA A 868 2.39 -19.73 -17.33
C ALA A 868 2.95 -21.06 -16.82
N ILE A 869 3.89 -21.61 -17.59
CA ILE A 869 4.59 -22.86 -17.34
C ILE A 869 6.10 -22.58 -17.37
N ASP A 870 6.83 -23.02 -16.35
CA ASP A 870 8.29 -22.91 -16.27
C ASP A 870 9.02 -24.00 -17.08
N ARG A 871 10.35 -23.98 -17.02
CA ARG A 871 11.22 -24.95 -17.70
C ARG A 871 11.09 -26.38 -17.16
N ASN A 872 10.65 -26.54 -15.92
CA ASN A 872 10.46 -27.81 -15.24
C ASN A 872 9.01 -28.31 -15.26
N SER A 873 8.15 -27.63 -16.04
CA SER A 873 6.74 -27.92 -16.21
C SER A 873 5.87 -27.70 -14.96
N LEU A 874 6.30 -26.92 -13.96
CA LEU A 874 5.38 -26.43 -12.94
C LEU A 874 4.50 -25.33 -13.55
N LYS A 875 3.27 -25.25 -13.03
CA LYS A 875 2.24 -24.37 -13.56
C LYS A 875 1.86 -23.35 -12.51
N SER A 876 1.79 -22.09 -12.93
CA SER A 876 1.14 -21.03 -12.16
C SER A 876 -0.34 -21.35 -11.87
N ALA A 877 -0.91 -20.62 -10.90
CA ALA A 877 -2.36 -20.55 -10.76
C ALA A 877 -3.02 -19.96 -12.02
N VAL A 878 -4.31 -20.29 -12.25
CA VAL A 878 -5.07 -19.70 -13.37
C VAL A 878 -5.12 -18.18 -13.20
N SER A 879 -4.93 -17.46 -14.31
CA SER A 879 -5.03 -16.00 -14.36
C SER A 879 -6.41 -15.48 -13.94
N ASN A 880 -6.57 -14.15 -13.85
CA ASN A 880 -7.90 -13.56 -13.96
C ASN A 880 -8.55 -13.96 -15.31
N ILE A 881 -9.88 -14.03 -15.35
CA ILE A 881 -10.64 -14.39 -16.57
C ILE A 881 -10.92 -13.11 -17.35
N ALA A 882 -10.39 -13.02 -18.57
CA ALA A 882 -10.64 -11.91 -19.48
C ALA A 882 -11.84 -12.20 -20.38
N GLN A 883 -12.62 -11.17 -20.69
CA GLN A 883 -13.78 -11.26 -21.57
C GLN A 883 -13.54 -10.51 -22.87
N ALA A 884 -13.73 -11.20 -24.00
CA ALA A 884 -13.74 -10.61 -25.33
C ALA A 884 -15.14 -10.74 -25.95
N SER A 885 -15.65 -9.68 -26.59
CA SER A 885 -17.00 -9.68 -27.21
C SER A 885 -16.95 -9.05 -28.61
N LEU A 886 -17.66 -9.65 -29.58
CA LEU A 886 -17.64 -9.18 -30.97
C LEU A 886 -18.23 -7.79 -31.11
N LEU A 887 -17.45 -6.93 -31.76
CA LEU A 887 -17.85 -5.61 -32.16
C LEU A 887 -18.67 -5.68 -33.46
N ILE A 888 -19.94 -6.08 -33.43
CA ILE A 888 -20.83 -5.75 -34.56
C ILE A 888 -21.09 -4.24 -34.45
N PRO A 889 -20.70 -3.39 -35.42
CA PRO A 889 -21.25 -2.04 -35.49
C PRO A 889 -22.76 -2.23 -35.52
N PRO A 890 -23.59 -1.50 -34.74
CA PRO A 890 -25.00 -1.48 -35.07
C PRO A 890 -25.04 -1.16 -36.56
N ASN A 891 -25.69 -2.01 -37.36
CA ASN A 891 -25.99 -1.66 -38.74
C ASN A 891 -26.62 -0.28 -38.62
N SER A 892 -25.85 0.76 -38.94
CA SER A 892 -26.41 2.01 -39.34
C SER A 892 -27.23 1.57 -40.54
N ALA A 893 -28.53 1.38 -40.32
CA ALA A 893 -29.49 1.35 -41.41
C ALA A 893 -29.02 2.50 -42.31
N PRO A 894 -28.68 2.21 -43.58
CA PRO A 894 -27.92 3.16 -44.36
C PRO A 894 -28.71 4.46 -44.34
N VAL A 895 -28.02 5.55 -43.99
CA VAL A 895 -28.57 6.91 -43.94
C VAL A 895 -29.23 7.31 -45.27
N LEU A 896 -29.07 6.49 -46.31
CA LEU A 896 -29.86 6.46 -47.54
C LEU A 896 -31.38 6.62 -47.38
N ALA A 897 -32.01 6.17 -46.28
CA ALA A 897 -33.47 6.34 -46.15
C ALA A 897 -33.90 7.78 -45.82
N ARG A 898 -33.05 8.57 -45.13
CA ARG A 898 -33.38 9.96 -44.76
C ARG A 898 -32.96 10.93 -45.87
N ASP A 899 -31.83 10.66 -46.53
CA ASP A 899 -31.36 11.46 -47.65
C ASP A 899 -32.18 11.21 -48.93
N ASP A 900 -32.68 9.99 -49.18
CA ASP A 900 -33.61 9.73 -50.30
C ASP A 900 -34.98 10.38 -50.07
N LEU A 901 -35.45 10.46 -48.82
CA LEU A 901 -36.71 11.13 -48.48
C LEU A 901 -36.60 12.66 -48.58
N ILE A 902 -35.47 13.23 -48.14
CA ILE A 902 -35.18 14.66 -48.27
C ILE A 902 -34.93 15.01 -49.75
N LEU A 903 -34.20 14.19 -50.51
CA LEU A 903 -33.98 14.39 -51.94
C LEU A 903 -35.27 14.26 -52.75
N LYS A 904 -36.14 13.28 -52.44
CA LYS A 904 -37.49 13.19 -53.01
C LYS A 904 -38.37 14.37 -52.60
N GLY A 905 -38.26 14.84 -51.36
CA GLY A 905 -38.95 16.04 -50.87
C GLY A 905 -38.49 17.32 -51.59
N VAL A 906 -37.19 17.48 -51.82
CA VAL A 906 -36.63 18.62 -52.56
C VAL A 906 -36.97 18.54 -54.04
N LEU A 907 -36.89 17.36 -54.67
CA LEU A 907 -37.26 17.18 -56.08
C LEU A 907 -38.77 17.39 -56.31
N THR A 908 -39.63 16.97 -55.39
CA THR A 908 -41.07 17.26 -55.46
C THR A 908 -41.37 18.74 -55.23
N ALA A 909 -40.68 19.39 -54.29
CA ALA A 909 -40.81 20.84 -54.09
C ALA A 909 -40.33 21.65 -55.31
N VAL A 910 -39.18 21.30 -55.90
CA VAL A 910 -38.67 21.93 -57.13
C VAL A 910 -39.59 21.65 -58.32
N GLY A 911 -40.17 20.45 -58.41
CA GLY A 911 -41.19 20.12 -59.40
C GLY A 911 -42.46 20.98 -59.25
N PHE A 912 -42.95 21.15 -58.02
CA PHE A 912 -44.10 22.01 -57.72
C PHE A 912 -43.80 23.49 -58.04
N ILE A 913 -42.62 23.99 -57.67
CA ILE A 913 -42.18 25.36 -58.02
C ILE A 913 -42.09 25.51 -59.54
N GLY A 914 -41.57 24.51 -60.25
CA GLY A 914 -41.53 24.50 -61.72
C GLY A 914 -42.92 24.57 -62.34
N VAL A 915 -43.88 23.79 -61.85
CA VAL A 915 -45.28 23.83 -62.30
C VAL A 915 -45.97 25.15 -61.95
N ILE A 916 -45.70 25.73 -60.77
CA ILE A 916 -46.22 27.05 -60.39
C ILE A 916 -45.63 28.14 -61.30
N CYS A 917 -44.33 28.12 -61.59
CA CYS A 917 -43.72 29.04 -62.54
C CYS A 917 -44.29 28.87 -63.95
N LEU A 918 -44.52 27.64 -64.40
CA LEU A 918 -45.07 27.36 -65.72
C LEU A 918 -46.53 27.77 -65.82
N THR A 919 -47.33 27.55 -64.78
CA THR A 919 -48.71 28.06 -64.70
C THR A 919 -48.73 29.58 -64.63
N ILE A 920 -47.84 30.26 -63.90
CA ILE A 920 -47.73 31.73 -63.91
C ILE A 920 -47.35 32.22 -65.31
N VAL A 921 -46.40 31.60 -66.00
CA VAL A 921 -46.01 31.96 -67.38
C VAL A 921 -47.16 31.72 -68.37
N VAL A 922 -47.86 30.58 -68.27
CA VAL A 922 -49.03 30.29 -69.12
C VAL A 922 -50.18 31.26 -68.82
N THR A 923 -50.41 31.59 -67.56
CA THR A 923 -51.44 32.58 -67.14
C THR A 923 -51.05 33.98 -67.62
N HIS A 924 -49.77 34.34 -67.56
CA HIS A 924 -49.27 35.61 -68.07
C HIS A 924 -49.32 35.70 -69.61
N CYS A 925 -48.99 34.61 -70.30
CA CYS A 925 -49.09 34.50 -71.76
C CYS A 925 -50.55 34.48 -72.25
N THR A 926 -51.47 33.86 -71.52
CA THR A 926 -52.91 33.87 -71.84
C THR A 926 -53.55 35.23 -71.52
N LEU A 927 -53.15 35.90 -70.43
CA LEU A 927 -53.53 37.29 -70.14
C LEU A 927 -52.97 38.28 -71.17
N ASN A 928 -51.73 38.10 -71.64
CA ASN A 928 -51.16 38.92 -72.71
C ASN A 928 -51.75 38.60 -74.10
N ARG A 929 -52.19 37.36 -74.36
CA ARG A 929 -52.98 37.02 -75.55
C ARG A 929 -54.38 37.64 -75.50
N LYS A 930 -55.03 37.67 -74.33
CA LYS A 930 -56.32 38.37 -74.14
C LYS A 930 -56.17 39.89 -74.29
N LYS A 931 -55.11 40.49 -73.72
CA LYS A 931 -54.78 41.91 -73.95
C LYS A 931 -54.41 42.23 -75.40
N ARG A 932 -53.86 41.29 -76.18
CA ARG A 932 -53.61 41.47 -77.62
C ARG A 932 -54.85 41.20 -78.50
N ALA A 933 -55.82 40.42 -78.02
CA ALA A 933 -57.11 40.23 -78.68
C ALA A 933 -58.02 41.46 -78.47
N ASP A 934 -58.11 42.00 -77.25
CA ASP A 934 -58.87 43.22 -76.94
C ASP A 934 -58.25 44.48 -77.59
N LYS A 935 -56.96 44.44 -77.96
CA LYS A 935 -56.30 45.53 -78.69
C LYS A 935 -56.47 45.43 -80.22
N LYS A 936 -56.90 44.28 -80.75
CA LYS A 936 -57.20 44.09 -82.18
C LYS A 936 -58.67 44.35 -82.54
N GLU A 937 -59.55 44.48 -81.56
CA GLU A 937 -60.95 44.89 -81.77
C GLU A 937 -61.15 46.42 -81.63
N ASN A 938 -60.17 47.13 -81.08
CA ASN A 938 -60.17 48.60 -80.96
C ASN A 938 -59.26 49.34 -81.98
N GLU A 939 -58.75 48.63 -82.99
CA GLU A 939 -58.01 49.20 -84.15
C GLU A 939 -58.79 48.98 -85.47
N THR A 940 -60.13 48.97 -85.38
CA THR A 940 -61.03 49.15 -86.54
C THR A 940 -62.12 50.20 -86.27
N LYS A 941 -61.89 51.07 -85.29
CA LYS A 941 -62.53 52.39 -85.18
C LYS A 941 -61.47 53.40 -84.72
N LEU A 942 -61.15 54.30 -85.65
CA LEU A 942 -60.20 55.42 -85.61
C LEU A 942 -58.72 55.08 -85.91
N LEU A 943 -58.43 55.17 -87.22
CA LEU A 943 -57.21 55.68 -87.89
C LEU A 943 -55.85 55.42 -87.23
#